data_AF-A0A2H1JZR0-F1
#
_entry.id   AF-A0A2H1JZR0-F1
#
_cell.length_a   1.000
_cell.length_b   1.000
_cell.length_c   1.000
_cell.angle_alpha   90.00
_cell.angle_beta   90.00
_cell.angle_gamma   90.00
#
_symmetry.space_group_name_H-M   'P 1'
#
loop_
_entity.id
_entity.type
_entity.pdbx_description
1 polymer ?
#
loop_
_entity_poly.entity_id
_entity_poly.type
_entity_poly.pdbx_seq_one_letter_code
_entity_poly.pdbx_strand_id
1 'polypeptide(L)'
;MTGHGPRAHSCRADDGTVLQGLLWQSPNPAGVVMIRTPYEAAAHASTARSWVERGYHCLVQDVRGRYESSGIWQPYQHEAADGLALLGVLAEDHPDLPVITFGASYAAHTALEAARAAATSRTAAVPAAVITLVPALGLAETAWDAHGRPQTTHRIGWWHQHGRTRRTQDPLSDDALRARSRDVAALGLTGAARAWGWDEADCEAWARLWTAARTDLTTRYAGLHMPLLVISGTKDFFDHDANRLAACWSGKSHIVTGPWGHRLITGITDPVLRQQVRDAGGLGTIIDSWVACHGPSGSPAPWAAQLRRVRRSRSNFDPADGQWHHERTLTMSSANSDTLPGGANSTKTKQDNALPELPIEALVDSECGVIRSVREVPHPTGAPQAYLGLTAAVADARQLGEWPADRVSLGTSFSDPAQARIAAIAEGIERYCGNWLPAELPACELRIGSYEELTSAGLSLIGLDDLPSFASWQYERAGFPYAPLTADTPTLWTRCTDLLGADVWMPASLVYLNWRQSRFRDLPRIHHLNYAGIATGQGVDDARDRGVLEIIERDALELWWHLDGPTIGIDPATVPGLLDDLAGSDLEVSLAVMPSEFASAIAALVFDPARGIYAAGFSAALDPARAARKAVLEAVHTWVYTQGCTDKQGWVFRAVEQGLMAKGLYLDFRDDASYLDAAGPECEHIIDLGAHVQLWLDPRIHHEARRFTAPAQGIRPIDDIPTTSMPEIHQKLADAGHQVLTRDLTTDDVRRTSLRVVRTFVTGLVPNAPAAFSYLGMGRFPDAALKRKWRNSWAGTPADVSLIPPPHM
;
A
#
# COMPACT_ATOMS: atom_id res chain seq x y z
N MET A 1 -4.43 -54.91 10.23
CA MET A 1 -3.90 -56.10 9.51
C MET A 1 -3.98 -55.76 8.03
N THR A 2 -2.94 -55.77 7.19
CA THR A 2 -1.55 -56.28 7.20
C THR A 2 -0.57 -55.09 7.15
N GLY A 3 0.63 -55.07 7.72
CA GLY A 3 1.58 -56.14 7.96
C GLY A 3 2.78 -56.10 7.00
N HIS A 4 2.85 -55.15 6.06
CA HIS A 4 3.99 -55.03 5.14
C HIS A 4 4.61 -53.64 5.29
N GLY A 5 5.89 -53.59 5.67
CA GLY A 5 6.68 -52.36 5.64
C GLY A 5 6.80 -51.82 4.21
N PRO A 6 7.39 -50.63 4.02
CA PRO A 6 7.56 -50.09 2.68
C PRO A 6 8.34 -51.05 1.78
N ARG A 7 7.94 -51.15 0.51
CA ARG A 7 8.71 -51.82 -0.55
C ARG A 7 9.72 -50.83 -1.13
N ALA A 8 10.97 -51.24 -1.32
CA ALA A 8 11.93 -50.43 -2.06
C ALA A 8 11.44 -50.17 -3.49
N HIS A 9 11.60 -48.93 -3.95
CA HIS A 9 11.22 -48.51 -5.29
C HIS A 9 12.39 -47.80 -5.97
N SER A 10 12.62 -48.11 -7.24
CA SER A 10 13.71 -47.55 -8.03
C SER A 10 13.16 -47.05 -9.37
N CYS A 11 13.47 -45.81 -9.71
CA CYS A 11 13.15 -45.19 -11.00
C CYS A 11 14.45 -44.76 -11.67
N ARG A 12 14.58 -44.97 -12.98
CA ARG A 12 15.73 -44.49 -13.76
C ARG A 12 15.30 -43.26 -14.54
N ALA A 13 15.97 -42.13 -14.31
CA ALA A 13 15.80 -40.92 -15.10
C ALA A 13 16.40 -41.09 -16.50
N ASP A 14 16.01 -40.21 -17.43
CA ASP A 14 16.42 -40.28 -18.85
C ASP A 14 17.94 -40.25 -19.05
N ASP A 15 18.67 -39.57 -18.17
CA ASP A 15 20.14 -39.51 -18.19
C ASP A 15 20.83 -40.72 -17.52
N GLY A 16 20.05 -41.74 -17.14
CA GLY A 16 20.53 -42.96 -16.49
C GLY A 16 20.67 -42.87 -14.98
N THR A 17 20.44 -41.71 -14.37
CA THR A 17 20.45 -41.54 -12.90
C THR A 17 19.41 -42.43 -12.24
N VAL A 18 19.82 -43.20 -11.23
CA VAL A 18 18.92 -44.05 -10.44
C VAL A 18 18.41 -43.28 -9.23
N LEU A 19 17.10 -43.13 -9.15
CA LEU A 19 16.35 -42.47 -8.08
C LEU A 19 15.67 -43.52 -7.19
N GLN A 20 15.97 -43.50 -5.90
CA GLN A 20 15.49 -44.47 -4.92
C GLN A 20 14.37 -43.90 -4.05
N GLY A 21 13.50 -44.79 -3.59
CA GLY A 21 12.38 -44.44 -2.74
C GLY A 21 11.76 -45.65 -2.06
N LEU A 22 10.66 -45.38 -1.36
CA LEU A 22 9.91 -46.34 -0.57
C LEU A 22 8.43 -46.21 -0.94
N LEU A 23 7.82 -47.34 -1.32
CA LEU A 23 6.41 -47.44 -1.66
C LEU A 23 5.65 -48.09 -0.51
N TRP A 24 4.70 -47.36 0.05
CA TRP A 24 3.71 -47.88 0.98
C TRP A 24 2.42 -48.21 0.23
N GLN A 25 1.95 -49.44 0.39
CA GLN A 25 0.81 -49.95 -0.36
C GLN A 25 -0.45 -49.97 0.49
N SER A 26 -1.58 -49.66 -0.15
CA SER A 26 -2.93 -49.78 0.38
C SER A 26 -3.58 -51.02 -0.23
N PRO A 27 -4.36 -51.83 0.51
CA PRO A 27 -5.01 -53.01 -0.06
C PRO A 27 -5.97 -52.71 -1.20
N ASN A 28 -6.67 -51.57 -1.14
CA ASN A 28 -7.63 -51.12 -2.15
C ASN A 28 -7.32 -49.65 -2.49
N PRO A 29 -6.34 -49.40 -3.36
CA PRO A 29 -5.87 -48.04 -3.62
C PRO A 29 -6.87 -47.25 -4.48
N ALA A 30 -7.24 -46.06 -4.03
CA ALA A 30 -7.98 -45.08 -4.81
C ALA A 30 -7.07 -44.28 -5.78
N GLY A 31 -5.76 -44.29 -5.53
CA GLY A 31 -4.77 -43.58 -6.32
C GLY A 31 -3.37 -43.74 -5.73
N VAL A 32 -2.40 -43.04 -6.32
CA VAL A 32 -1.01 -43.00 -5.84
C VAL A 32 -0.66 -41.56 -5.44
N VAL A 33 -0.17 -41.38 -4.21
CA VAL A 33 0.40 -40.10 -3.75
C VAL A 33 1.91 -40.16 -3.93
N MET A 34 2.44 -39.22 -4.72
CA MET A 34 3.85 -39.08 -5.04
C MET A 34 4.47 -37.93 -4.24
N ILE A 35 5.51 -38.24 -3.47
CA ILE A 35 6.30 -37.27 -2.70
C ILE A 35 7.76 -37.40 -3.13
N ARG A 36 8.38 -36.33 -3.63
CA ARG A 36 9.84 -36.27 -3.84
C ARG A 36 10.44 -35.31 -2.82
N THR A 37 11.50 -35.72 -2.12
CA THR A 37 11.97 -34.99 -0.93
C THR A 37 13.49 -35.00 -0.76
N PRO A 38 14.10 -33.92 -0.28
CA PRO A 38 15.48 -33.90 0.16
C PRO A 38 15.65 -34.25 1.64
N TYR A 39 14.62 -34.75 2.33
CA TYR A 39 14.66 -34.98 3.79
C TYR A 39 14.51 -36.46 4.19
N GLU A 40 15.04 -37.38 3.39
CA GLU A 40 15.00 -38.84 3.58
C GLU A 40 13.60 -39.44 3.39
N ALA A 41 13.49 -40.39 2.46
CA ALA A 41 12.24 -41.10 2.21
C ALA A 41 11.71 -41.81 3.47
N ALA A 42 12.60 -42.44 4.24
CA ALA A 42 12.23 -43.13 5.48
C ALA A 42 11.67 -42.19 6.57
N ALA A 43 12.13 -40.93 6.62
CA ALA A 43 11.64 -39.95 7.60
C ALA A 43 10.18 -39.52 7.36
N HIS A 44 9.62 -39.81 6.18
CA HIS A 44 8.23 -39.50 5.83
C HIS A 44 7.25 -40.66 6.11
N ALA A 45 7.69 -41.70 6.82
CA ALA A 45 6.88 -42.90 7.05
C ALA A 45 5.53 -42.60 7.75
N SER A 46 5.45 -41.57 8.61
CA SER A 46 4.18 -41.14 9.21
C SER A 46 3.21 -40.57 8.16
N THR A 47 3.70 -39.67 7.30
CA THR A 47 2.92 -39.10 6.19
C THR A 47 2.48 -40.16 5.21
N ALA A 48 3.37 -41.10 4.86
CA ALA A 48 3.04 -42.20 3.95
C ALA A 48 1.97 -43.14 4.53
N ARG A 49 2.10 -43.51 5.81
CA ARG A 49 1.06 -44.29 6.51
C ARG A 49 -0.27 -43.57 6.57
N SER A 50 -0.25 -42.26 6.84
CA SER A 50 -1.45 -41.41 6.86
C SER A 50 -2.19 -41.42 5.51
N TRP A 51 -1.48 -41.54 4.38
CA TRP A 51 -2.08 -41.70 3.05
C TRP A 51 -2.58 -43.12 2.76
N VAL A 52 -1.85 -44.14 3.23
CA VAL A 52 -2.33 -45.53 3.16
C VAL A 52 -3.62 -45.72 3.94
N GLU A 53 -3.73 -45.12 5.12
CA GLU A 53 -4.96 -45.11 5.94
C GLU A 53 -6.13 -44.42 5.23
N ARG A 54 -5.84 -43.47 4.33
CA ARG A 54 -6.83 -42.82 3.44
C ARG A 54 -7.15 -43.63 2.19
N GLY A 55 -6.56 -44.81 2.04
CA GLY A 55 -6.78 -45.68 0.89
C GLY A 55 -5.93 -45.34 -0.32
N TYR A 56 -4.78 -44.68 -0.18
CA TYR A 56 -3.87 -44.38 -1.30
C TYR A 56 -2.58 -45.20 -1.20
N HIS A 57 -2.01 -45.60 -2.34
CA HIS A 57 -0.58 -45.88 -2.35
C HIS A 57 0.18 -44.58 -2.05
N CYS A 58 1.31 -44.65 -1.34
CA CYS A 58 2.17 -43.49 -1.15
C CYS A 58 3.61 -43.86 -1.49
N LEU A 59 4.17 -43.22 -2.51
CA LEU A 59 5.57 -43.33 -2.87
C LEU A 59 6.31 -42.09 -2.37
N VAL A 60 7.35 -42.31 -1.57
CA VAL A 60 8.29 -41.26 -1.18
C VAL A 60 9.65 -41.55 -1.81
N GLN A 61 10.15 -40.64 -2.63
CA GLN A 61 11.42 -40.76 -3.35
C GLN A 61 12.40 -39.71 -2.84
N ASP A 62 13.65 -40.12 -2.61
CA ASP A 62 14.74 -39.19 -2.37
C ASP A 62 15.09 -38.47 -3.67
N VAL A 63 15.21 -37.14 -3.63
CA VAL A 63 15.68 -36.38 -4.80
C VAL A 63 17.11 -36.78 -5.18
N ARG A 64 17.47 -36.54 -6.45
CA ARG A 64 18.79 -36.86 -7.01
C ARG A 64 19.93 -36.41 -6.09
N GLY A 65 20.92 -37.29 -5.93
CA GLY A 65 22.11 -37.02 -5.12
C GLY A 65 21.89 -37.02 -3.61
N ARG A 66 20.66 -37.20 -3.12
CA ARG A 66 20.35 -37.32 -1.69
C ARG A 66 20.10 -38.76 -1.27
N TYR A 67 20.54 -39.09 -0.05
CA TYR A 67 20.31 -40.37 0.62
C TYR A 67 20.59 -41.60 -0.25
N GLU A 68 19.57 -42.31 -0.71
CA GLU A 68 19.73 -43.53 -1.49
C GLU A 68 19.72 -43.27 -3.02
N SER A 69 19.29 -42.08 -3.46
CA SER A 69 19.32 -41.68 -4.87
C SER A 69 20.74 -41.35 -5.35
N SER A 70 21.11 -41.88 -6.51
CA SER A 70 22.40 -41.59 -7.16
C SER A 70 22.44 -40.19 -7.80
N GLY A 71 23.56 -39.81 -8.41
CA GLY A 71 23.75 -38.52 -9.06
C GLY A 71 24.32 -37.43 -8.15
N ILE A 72 24.37 -36.20 -8.67
CA ILE A 72 24.94 -35.03 -7.99
C ILE A 72 23.81 -34.22 -7.35
N TRP A 73 23.98 -33.84 -6.09
CA TRP A 73 23.01 -33.01 -5.37
C TRP A 73 23.17 -31.55 -5.76
N GLN A 74 22.15 -31.01 -6.44
CA GLN A 74 22.06 -29.58 -6.78
C GLN A 74 20.62 -29.12 -6.50
N PRO A 75 20.38 -28.41 -5.37
CA PRO A 75 19.03 -27.97 -4.99
C PRO A 75 18.29 -27.27 -6.13
N TYR A 76 17.00 -27.59 -6.31
CA TYR A 76 16.04 -27.01 -7.27
C TYR A 76 16.36 -27.21 -8.77
N GLN A 77 17.34 -28.05 -9.12
CA GLN A 77 17.81 -28.14 -10.51
C GLN A 77 17.10 -29.21 -11.36
N HIS A 78 16.97 -30.43 -10.84
CA HIS A 78 16.52 -31.59 -11.63
C HIS A 78 15.05 -31.96 -11.40
N GLU A 79 14.31 -31.16 -10.63
CA GLU A 79 13.03 -31.58 -10.08
C GLU A 79 11.93 -31.81 -11.13
N ALA A 80 12.00 -31.08 -12.25
CA ALA A 80 11.09 -31.26 -13.38
C ALA A 80 11.32 -32.58 -14.12
N ALA A 81 12.57 -32.86 -14.52
CA ALA A 81 12.92 -34.05 -15.30
C ALA A 81 12.77 -35.34 -14.47
N ASP A 82 13.30 -35.34 -13.25
CA ASP A 82 13.21 -36.49 -12.35
C ASP A 82 11.77 -36.76 -11.90
N GLY A 83 10.98 -35.69 -11.72
CA GLY A 83 9.54 -35.78 -11.45
C GLY A 83 8.77 -36.39 -12.62
N LEU A 84 9.09 -35.98 -13.86
CA LEU A 84 8.48 -36.51 -15.08
C LEU A 84 8.77 -38.00 -15.27
N ALA A 85 10.03 -38.41 -15.11
CA ALA A 85 10.43 -39.81 -15.20
C ALA A 85 9.68 -40.67 -14.18
N LEU A 86 9.54 -40.18 -12.94
CA LEU A 86 8.81 -40.92 -11.92
C LEU A 86 7.31 -41.02 -12.21
N LEU A 87 6.69 -39.96 -12.73
CA LEU A 87 5.29 -40.01 -13.16
C LEU A 87 5.07 -41.04 -14.28
N GLY A 88 6.02 -41.16 -15.21
CA GLY A 88 6.00 -42.21 -16.24
C GLY A 88 6.01 -43.61 -15.64
N VAL A 89 6.97 -43.89 -14.74
CA VAL A 89 7.06 -45.20 -14.06
C VAL A 89 5.80 -45.49 -13.24
N LEU A 90 5.24 -44.51 -12.52
CA LEU A 90 4.01 -44.70 -11.77
C LEU A 90 2.81 -44.99 -12.67
N ALA A 91 2.73 -44.36 -13.85
CA ALA A 91 1.69 -44.64 -14.83
C ALA A 91 1.83 -46.04 -15.46
N GLU A 92 3.04 -46.55 -15.60
CA GLU A 92 3.29 -47.92 -16.08
C GLU A 92 2.99 -48.98 -15.00
N ASP A 93 3.46 -48.75 -13.77
CA ASP A 93 3.24 -49.66 -12.64
C ASP A 93 1.77 -49.70 -12.19
N HIS A 94 1.06 -48.59 -12.37
CA HIS A 94 -0.31 -48.38 -11.89
C HIS A 94 -1.21 -47.65 -12.92
N PRO A 95 -1.48 -48.23 -14.10
CA PRO A 95 -2.12 -47.55 -15.23
C PRO A 95 -3.55 -47.04 -14.94
N ASP A 96 -4.27 -47.70 -14.03
CA ASP A 96 -5.65 -47.35 -13.70
C ASP A 96 -5.78 -46.42 -12.48
N LEU A 97 -4.67 -46.04 -11.85
CA LEU A 97 -4.68 -45.25 -10.62
C LEU A 97 -4.27 -43.79 -10.89
N PRO A 98 -5.10 -42.80 -10.51
CA PRO A 98 -4.71 -41.40 -10.62
C PRO A 98 -3.56 -41.09 -9.66
N VAL A 99 -2.62 -40.27 -10.13
CA VAL A 99 -1.48 -39.81 -9.32
C VAL A 99 -1.76 -38.41 -8.77
N ILE A 100 -1.54 -38.22 -7.47
CA ILE A 100 -1.54 -36.92 -6.78
C ILE A 100 -0.10 -36.57 -6.43
N THR A 101 0.37 -35.41 -6.86
CA THR A 101 1.67 -34.90 -6.42
C THR A 101 1.49 -34.14 -5.10
N PHE A 102 2.31 -34.46 -4.09
CA PHE A 102 2.18 -33.94 -2.74
C PHE A 102 3.53 -33.55 -2.16
N GLY A 103 3.59 -32.42 -1.46
CA GLY A 103 4.78 -32.11 -0.67
C GLY A 103 4.68 -30.86 0.21
N ALA A 104 5.56 -30.81 1.20
CA ALA A 104 5.76 -29.66 2.07
C ALA A 104 7.11 -28.98 1.81
N SER A 105 7.19 -27.65 1.90
CA SER A 105 8.44 -26.90 1.73
C SER A 105 9.10 -27.22 0.38
N TYR A 106 10.37 -27.66 0.36
CA TYR A 106 11.04 -28.13 -0.86
C TYR A 106 10.27 -29.25 -1.57
N ALA A 107 9.67 -30.22 -0.85
CA ALA A 107 8.90 -31.27 -1.49
C ALA A 107 7.69 -30.71 -2.25
N ALA A 108 7.14 -29.56 -1.82
CA ALA A 108 6.08 -28.88 -2.56
C ALA A 108 6.59 -28.32 -3.90
N HIS A 109 7.82 -27.81 -3.95
CA HIS A 109 8.48 -27.43 -5.20
C HIS A 109 8.55 -28.62 -6.17
N THR A 110 8.96 -29.79 -5.67
CA THR A 110 9.07 -31.00 -6.50
C THR A 110 7.72 -31.44 -7.07
N ALA A 111 6.64 -31.29 -6.30
CA ALA A 111 5.28 -31.61 -6.74
C ALA A 111 4.84 -30.67 -7.88
N LEU A 112 5.08 -29.37 -7.72
CA LEU A 112 4.78 -28.36 -8.74
C LEU A 112 5.57 -28.58 -10.03
N GLU A 113 6.87 -28.84 -9.92
CA GLU A 113 7.73 -29.05 -11.10
C GLU A 113 7.45 -30.36 -11.83
N ALA A 114 7.09 -31.43 -11.11
CA ALA A 114 6.63 -32.68 -11.73
C ALA A 114 5.33 -32.47 -12.51
N ALA A 115 4.35 -31.77 -11.91
CA ALA A 115 3.10 -31.44 -12.59
C ALA A 115 3.32 -30.54 -13.82
N ARG A 116 4.21 -29.54 -13.70
CA ARG A 116 4.60 -28.67 -14.81
C ARG A 116 5.23 -29.45 -15.96
N ALA A 117 6.22 -30.29 -15.66
CA ALA A 117 6.92 -31.08 -16.67
C ALA A 117 5.96 -32.02 -17.41
N ALA A 118 5.07 -32.71 -16.68
CA ALA A 118 4.07 -33.60 -17.26
C ALA A 118 3.13 -32.84 -18.23
N ALA A 119 2.59 -31.71 -17.79
CA ALA A 119 1.70 -30.89 -18.62
C ALA A 119 2.38 -30.35 -19.90
N THR A 120 3.68 -30.05 -19.84
CA THR A 120 4.44 -29.58 -21.01
C THR A 120 4.85 -30.71 -21.96
N SER A 121 5.16 -31.90 -21.45
CA SER A 121 5.69 -33.02 -22.25
C SER A 121 4.64 -33.67 -23.15
N ARG A 122 3.36 -33.66 -22.73
CA ARG A 122 2.24 -34.40 -23.36
C ARG A 122 2.46 -35.93 -23.51
N THR A 123 3.56 -36.48 -23.01
CA THR A 123 3.93 -37.89 -23.14
C THR A 123 3.75 -38.68 -21.85
N ALA A 124 3.78 -38.02 -20.69
CA ALA A 124 3.54 -38.64 -19.39
C ALA A 124 2.13 -38.34 -18.84
N ALA A 125 1.64 -39.21 -17.97
CA ALA A 125 0.38 -39.01 -17.27
C ALA A 125 0.42 -37.72 -16.43
N VAL A 126 -0.46 -36.78 -16.76
CA VAL A 126 -0.61 -35.53 -15.99
C VAL A 126 -1.21 -35.88 -14.62
N PRO A 127 -0.66 -35.37 -13.51
CA PRO A 127 -1.23 -35.62 -12.19
C PRO A 127 -2.70 -35.19 -12.10
N ALA A 128 -3.50 -36.00 -11.43
CA ALA A 128 -4.92 -35.71 -11.21
C ALA A 128 -5.13 -34.50 -10.29
N ALA A 129 -4.17 -34.25 -9.39
CA ALA A 129 -4.20 -33.12 -8.45
C ALA A 129 -2.79 -32.78 -7.94
N VAL A 130 -2.64 -31.56 -7.44
CA VAL A 130 -1.44 -31.07 -6.76
C VAL A 130 -1.81 -30.60 -5.35
N ILE A 131 -1.07 -31.06 -4.34
CA ILE A 131 -1.24 -30.64 -2.95
C ILE A 131 0.11 -30.10 -2.44
N THR A 132 0.10 -28.86 -1.98
CA THR A 132 1.29 -28.17 -1.48
C THR A 132 1.07 -27.70 -0.05
N LEU A 133 2.11 -27.78 0.77
CA LEU A 133 2.12 -27.28 2.14
C LEU A 133 3.32 -26.36 2.33
N VAL A 134 3.12 -25.14 2.81
CA VAL A 134 4.15 -24.09 2.99
C VAL A 134 5.17 -24.08 1.84
N PRO A 135 4.71 -23.90 0.58
CA PRO A 135 5.49 -24.22 -0.60
C PRO A 135 6.68 -23.29 -0.82
N ALA A 136 7.87 -23.87 -0.97
CA ALA A 136 9.00 -23.16 -1.56
C ALA A 136 8.84 -23.15 -3.08
N LEU A 137 8.78 -21.98 -3.73
CA LEU A 137 8.51 -21.92 -5.17
C LEU A 137 9.76 -21.94 -6.05
N GLY A 138 10.93 -21.64 -5.49
CA GLY A 138 12.19 -21.63 -6.22
C GLY A 138 13.35 -21.13 -5.36
N LEU A 139 14.55 -21.08 -5.94
CA LEU A 139 15.75 -20.60 -5.26
C LEU A 139 15.55 -19.18 -4.71
N ALA A 140 15.15 -18.26 -5.59
CA ALA A 140 14.96 -16.86 -5.25
C ALA A 140 13.90 -16.67 -4.17
N GLU A 141 12.77 -17.38 -4.23
CA GLU A 141 11.71 -17.30 -3.22
C GLU A 141 12.15 -17.84 -1.85
N THR A 142 13.17 -18.70 -1.79
CA THR A 142 13.76 -19.13 -0.51
C THR A 142 14.89 -18.22 -0.01
N ALA A 143 15.48 -17.44 -0.91
CA ALA A 143 16.57 -16.51 -0.59
C ALA A 143 16.04 -15.14 -0.23
N TRP A 144 14.95 -14.71 -0.85
CA TRP A 144 14.40 -13.37 -0.77
C TRP A 144 12.93 -13.44 -0.33
N ASP A 145 12.48 -12.50 0.48
CA ASP A 145 11.07 -12.40 0.82
C ASP A 145 10.26 -11.68 -0.28
N ALA A 146 8.95 -11.53 -0.05
CA ALA A 146 8.03 -10.84 -0.95
C ALA A 146 8.49 -9.44 -1.37
N HIS A 147 9.25 -8.77 -0.50
CA HIS A 147 9.72 -7.39 -0.65
C HIS A 147 11.17 -7.31 -1.15
N GLY A 148 11.78 -8.44 -1.54
CA GLY A 148 13.16 -8.48 -2.04
C GLY A 148 14.22 -8.41 -0.94
N ARG A 149 13.86 -8.60 0.34
CA ARG A 149 14.84 -8.64 1.44
C ARG A 149 15.43 -10.03 1.61
N PRO A 150 16.73 -10.16 1.93
CA PRO A 150 17.37 -11.46 2.04
C PRO A 150 16.96 -12.20 3.32
N GLN A 151 16.55 -13.45 3.19
CA GLN A 151 16.20 -14.37 4.28
C GLN A 151 17.45 -15.06 4.86
N THR A 152 18.53 -14.30 5.03
CA THR A 152 19.89 -14.80 5.29
C THR A 152 19.98 -15.81 6.43
N THR A 153 19.42 -15.51 7.60
CA THR A 153 19.53 -16.38 8.78
C THR A 153 18.84 -17.74 8.53
N HIS A 154 17.61 -17.75 8.03
CA HIS A 154 16.92 -19.00 7.69
C HIS A 154 17.65 -19.78 6.60
N ARG A 155 18.17 -19.04 5.61
CA ARG A 155 18.82 -19.60 4.45
C ARG A 155 20.18 -20.23 4.79
N ILE A 156 20.96 -19.63 5.68
CA ILE A 156 22.19 -20.21 6.26
C ILE A 156 21.87 -21.53 6.95
N GLY A 157 20.86 -21.54 7.82
CA GLY A 157 20.47 -22.73 8.57
C GLY A 157 20.13 -23.90 7.65
N TRP A 158 19.21 -23.68 6.71
CA TRP A 158 18.83 -24.74 5.76
C TRP A 158 19.99 -25.14 4.85
N TRP A 159 20.76 -24.19 4.30
CA TRP A 159 21.84 -24.52 3.36
C TRP A 159 22.99 -25.26 4.04
N HIS A 160 23.31 -24.93 5.28
CA HIS A 160 24.23 -25.71 6.09
C HIS A 160 23.71 -27.13 6.29
N GLN A 161 22.44 -27.27 6.65
CA GLN A 161 21.84 -28.53 7.04
C GLN A 161 21.59 -29.48 5.86
N HIS A 162 21.13 -28.95 4.73
CA HIS A 162 20.61 -29.71 3.59
C HIS A 162 21.16 -29.29 2.23
N GLY A 163 21.79 -28.12 2.12
CA GLY A 163 22.14 -27.53 0.82
C GLY A 163 23.33 -28.15 0.12
N ARG A 164 24.23 -28.82 0.86
CA ARG A 164 25.57 -29.18 0.39
C ARG A 164 25.83 -30.69 0.36
N THR A 165 25.34 -31.41 1.36
CA THR A 165 25.72 -32.80 1.60
C THR A 165 24.63 -33.80 1.19
N ARG A 166 25.06 -35.01 0.83
CA ARG A 166 24.17 -36.15 0.48
C ARG A 166 23.18 -36.48 1.60
N ARG A 167 23.62 -36.39 2.85
CA ARG A 167 22.81 -36.62 4.06
C ARG A 167 22.72 -35.32 4.87
N THR A 168 21.61 -35.16 5.58
CA THR A 168 21.37 -34.00 6.46
C THR A 168 22.47 -33.88 7.51
N GLN A 169 22.93 -32.66 7.77
CA GLN A 169 23.85 -32.33 8.87
C GLN A 169 23.07 -31.99 10.14
N ASP A 170 23.77 -31.91 11.27
CA ASP A 170 23.17 -31.37 12.49
C ASP A 170 22.79 -29.89 12.29
N PRO A 171 21.67 -29.42 12.86
CA PRO A 171 21.32 -28.01 12.79
C PRO A 171 22.35 -27.18 13.57
N LEU A 172 22.63 -25.98 13.07
CA LEU A 172 23.43 -25.01 13.82
C LEU A 172 22.71 -24.65 15.12
N SER A 173 23.48 -24.47 16.20
CA SER A 173 22.97 -23.81 17.40
C SER A 173 22.60 -22.36 17.08
N ASP A 174 21.72 -21.77 17.88
CA ASP A 174 21.31 -20.37 17.70
C ASP A 174 22.51 -19.41 17.73
N ASP A 175 23.52 -19.69 18.57
CA ASP A 175 24.75 -18.91 18.65
C ASP A 175 25.60 -19.04 17.38
N ALA A 176 25.75 -20.25 16.85
CA ALA A 176 26.48 -20.49 15.61
C ALA A 176 25.76 -19.84 14.42
N LEU A 177 24.43 -19.89 14.40
CA LEU A 177 23.62 -19.26 13.37
C LEU A 177 23.76 -17.72 13.42
N ARG A 178 23.68 -17.13 14.61
CA ARG A 178 23.93 -15.68 14.82
C ARG A 178 25.35 -15.29 14.40
N ALA A 179 26.36 -16.09 14.72
CA ALA A 179 27.73 -15.85 14.30
C ALA A 179 27.86 -15.83 12.78
N ARG A 180 27.31 -16.83 12.09
CA ARG A 180 27.31 -16.87 10.63
C ARG A 180 26.54 -15.72 9.98
N SER A 181 25.41 -15.30 10.54
CA SER A 181 24.70 -14.12 10.04
C SER A 181 25.54 -12.85 10.14
N ARG A 182 26.37 -12.70 11.20
CA ARG A 182 27.34 -11.60 11.31
C ARG A 182 28.46 -11.70 10.27
N ASP A 183 28.95 -12.91 10.01
CA ASP A 183 29.98 -13.11 8.98
C ASP A 183 29.49 -12.70 7.60
N VAL A 184 28.23 -13.03 7.24
CA VAL A 184 27.62 -12.58 5.98
C VAL A 184 27.53 -11.05 5.93
N ALA A 185 27.15 -10.40 7.02
CA ALA A 185 27.09 -8.94 7.08
C ALA A 185 28.48 -8.29 6.92
N ALA A 186 29.53 -8.92 7.43
CA ALA A 186 30.90 -8.39 7.40
C ALA A 186 31.65 -8.70 6.09
N LEU A 187 31.48 -9.90 5.54
CA LEU A 187 32.29 -10.44 4.44
C LEU A 187 31.51 -10.60 3.13
N GLY A 188 30.21 -10.31 3.14
CA GLY A 188 29.29 -10.65 2.05
C GLY A 188 29.02 -12.17 1.98
N LEU A 189 28.06 -12.55 1.14
CA LEU A 189 27.53 -13.92 1.07
C LEU A 189 28.59 -14.97 0.72
N THR A 190 29.38 -14.71 -0.32
CA THR A 190 30.41 -15.65 -0.80
C THR A 190 31.67 -15.59 0.08
N GLY A 191 32.04 -14.40 0.57
CA GLY A 191 33.20 -14.25 1.46
C GLY A 191 32.99 -15.00 2.78
N ALA A 192 31.79 -14.90 3.37
CA ALA A 192 31.44 -15.63 4.57
C ALA A 192 31.44 -17.15 4.35
N ALA A 193 30.88 -17.63 3.22
CA ALA A 193 30.89 -19.07 2.89
C ALA A 193 32.31 -19.64 2.83
N ARG A 194 33.25 -18.93 2.17
CA ARG A 194 34.67 -19.31 2.15
C ARG A 194 35.30 -19.27 3.53
N ALA A 195 34.97 -18.27 4.35
CA ALA A 195 35.46 -18.18 5.73
C ALA A 195 34.97 -19.33 6.63
N TRP A 196 33.79 -19.90 6.34
CA TRP A 196 33.30 -21.11 7.00
C TRP A 196 33.96 -22.40 6.51
N GLY A 197 34.87 -22.32 5.54
CA GLY A 197 35.56 -23.46 4.95
C GLY A 197 34.73 -24.26 3.96
N TRP A 198 33.73 -23.64 3.31
CA TRP A 198 33.02 -24.28 2.20
C TRP A 198 33.95 -24.35 0.98
N ASP A 199 33.89 -25.46 0.24
CA ASP A 199 34.64 -25.60 -1.01
C ASP A 199 34.06 -24.71 -2.12
N GLU A 200 34.75 -24.60 -3.26
CA GLU A 200 34.34 -23.68 -4.32
C GLU A 200 33.00 -24.10 -4.95
N ALA A 201 32.72 -25.40 -5.07
CA ALA A 201 31.45 -25.88 -5.60
C ALA A 201 30.27 -25.52 -4.68
N ASP A 202 30.45 -25.66 -3.36
CA ASP A 202 29.49 -25.22 -2.35
C ASP A 202 29.29 -23.70 -2.38
N CYS A 203 30.36 -22.93 -2.57
CA CYS A 203 30.31 -21.47 -2.68
C CYS A 203 29.59 -21.02 -3.95
N GLU A 204 29.81 -21.68 -5.09
CA GLU A 204 29.10 -21.42 -6.35
C GLU A 204 27.61 -21.75 -6.21
N ALA A 205 27.28 -22.90 -5.62
CA ALA A 205 25.89 -23.28 -5.38
C ALA A 205 25.18 -22.31 -4.42
N TRP A 206 25.89 -21.82 -3.39
CA TRP A 206 25.42 -20.78 -2.50
C TRP A 206 25.24 -19.44 -3.23
N ALA A 207 26.16 -19.03 -4.10
CA ALA A 207 26.02 -17.80 -4.87
C ALA A 207 24.81 -17.88 -5.83
N ARG A 208 24.63 -19.01 -6.52
CA ARG A 208 23.51 -19.26 -7.45
C ARG A 208 22.15 -19.03 -6.81
N LEU A 209 22.01 -19.39 -5.54
CA LEU A 209 20.78 -19.15 -4.78
C LEU A 209 20.42 -17.66 -4.72
N TRP A 210 21.40 -16.80 -4.44
CA TRP A 210 21.19 -15.37 -4.26
C TRP A 210 21.07 -14.61 -5.57
N THR A 211 21.66 -15.12 -6.65
CA THR A 211 21.57 -14.53 -8.00
C THR A 211 20.42 -15.08 -8.84
N ALA A 212 19.64 -16.04 -8.31
CA ALA A 212 18.50 -16.61 -9.03
C ALA A 212 17.42 -15.55 -9.25
N ALA A 213 16.84 -15.51 -10.45
CA ALA A 213 15.67 -14.68 -10.73
C ALA A 213 14.43 -15.24 -10.00
N ARG A 214 13.53 -14.33 -9.57
CA ARG A 214 12.22 -14.74 -9.06
C ARG A 214 11.40 -15.43 -10.13
N THR A 215 10.64 -16.42 -9.70
CA THR A 215 9.77 -17.23 -10.51
C THR A 215 8.53 -16.42 -10.90
N ASP A 216 8.36 -16.16 -12.20
CA ASP A 216 7.08 -15.68 -12.74
C ASP A 216 6.07 -16.84 -12.77
N LEU A 217 5.18 -16.84 -11.78
CA LEU A 217 4.18 -17.89 -11.59
C LEU A 217 3.13 -17.91 -12.70
N THR A 218 2.78 -16.75 -13.27
CA THR A 218 1.78 -16.63 -14.32
C THR A 218 2.26 -17.36 -15.57
N THR A 219 3.51 -17.13 -15.96
CA THR A 219 4.12 -17.80 -17.11
C THR A 219 4.49 -19.25 -16.80
N ARG A 220 5.11 -19.51 -15.64
CA ARG A 220 5.63 -20.85 -15.29
C ARG A 220 4.52 -21.90 -15.15
N TYR A 221 3.34 -21.51 -14.65
CA TYR A 221 2.22 -22.41 -14.38
C TYR A 221 0.97 -22.13 -15.22
N ALA A 222 1.07 -21.29 -16.27
CA ALA A 222 -0.05 -20.86 -17.12
C ALA A 222 -0.93 -22.02 -17.63
N GLY A 223 -0.31 -23.14 -18.00
CA GLY A 223 -0.99 -24.30 -18.62
C GLY A 223 -1.53 -25.34 -17.64
N LEU A 224 -1.47 -25.09 -16.32
CA LEU A 224 -1.86 -26.07 -15.31
C LEU A 224 -3.33 -25.93 -14.90
N HIS A 225 -4.15 -26.88 -15.34
CA HIS A 225 -5.60 -26.88 -15.12
C HIS A 225 -6.10 -27.89 -14.09
N MET A 226 -5.23 -28.80 -13.63
CA MET A 226 -5.57 -29.73 -12.56
C MET A 226 -5.87 -28.98 -11.25
N PRO A 227 -6.71 -29.54 -10.36
CA PRO A 227 -6.97 -28.96 -9.05
C PRO A 227 -5.71 -28.80 -8.20
N LEU A 228 -5.59 -27.65 -7.54
CA LEU A 228 -4.51 -27.31 -6.60
C LEU A 228 -5.08 -27.06 -5.20
N LEU A 229 -4.50 -27.73 -4.20
CA LEU A 229 -4.63 -27.39 -2.79
C LEU A 229 -3.34 -26.75 -2.29
N VAL A 230 -3.44 -25.55 -1.71
CA VAL A 230 -2.31 -24.85 -1.08
C VAL A 230 -2.60 -24.68 0.41
N ILE A 231 -1.82 -25.33 1.25
CA ILE A 231 -1.87 -25.13 2.70
C ILE A 231 -0.75 -24.18 3.07
N SER A 232 -1.11 -22.98 3.51
CA SER A 232 -0.19 -21.99 4.03
C SER A 232 -0.37 -21.84 5.54
N GLY A 233 0.64 -21.28 6.20
CA GLY A 233 0.55 -20.83 7.57
C GLY A 233 0.64 -19.32 7.57
N THR A 234 -0.23 -18.64 8.31
CA THR A 234 -0.08 -17.19 8.46
C THR A 234 1.29 -16.91 9.04
N LYS A 235 1.81 -17.76 9.93
CA LYS A 235 3.15 -17.61 10.50
C LYS A 235 4.32 -18.06 9.63
N ASP A 236 4.06 -18.43 8.38
CA ASP A 236 5.05 -18.98 7.48
C ASP A 236 5.67 -17.91 6.59
N PHE A 237 6.97 -18.00 6.36
CA PHE A 237 7.69 -17.05 5.50
C PHE A 237 7.44 -17.28 4.00
N PHE A 238 6.80 -18.38 3.59
CA PHE A 238 6.30 -18.57 2.23
C PHE A 238 4.83 -18.20 2.05
N ASP A 239 4.17 -17.61 3.06
CA ASP A 239 2.74 -17.35 3.00
C ASP A 239 2.34 -16.47 1.82
N HIS A 240 3.10 -15.40 1.56
CA HIS A 240 2.87 -14.54 0.42
C HIS A 240 2.95 -15.30 -0.92
N ASP A 241 4.00 -16.10 -1.11
CA ASP A 241 4.20 -16.86 -2.33
C ASP A 241 3.17 -17.98 -2.49
N ALA A 242 2.73 -18.61 -1.39
CA ALA A 242 1.62 -19.56 -1.37
C ALA A 242 0.29 -18.92 -1.82
N ASN A 243 -0.01 -17.70 -1.35
CA ASN A 243 -1.17 -16.93 -1.78
C ASN A 243 -1.09 -16.56 -3.27
N ARG A 244 0.08 -16.12 -3.76
CA ARG A 244 0.30 -15.83 -5.18
C ARG A 244 0.09 -17.06 -6.07
N LEU A 245 0.66 -18.21 -5.67
CA LEU A 245 0.49 -19.48 -6.38
C LEU A 245 -1.00 -19.85 -6.51
N ALA A 246 -1.74 -19.78 -5.41
CA ALA A 246 -3.17 -20.11 -5.42
C ALA A 246 -3.99 -19.12 -6.29
N ALA A 247 -3.61 -17.85 -6.30
CA ALA A 247 -4.30 -16.82 -7.07
C ALA A 247 -4.04 -16.91 -8.57
N CYS A 248 -2.80 -17.17 -8.99
CA CYS A 248 -2.43 -17.24 -10.41
C CYS A 248 -2.73 -18.61 -11.06
N TRP A 249 -3.09 -19.63 -10.28
CA TRP A 249 -3.35 -20.97 -10.80
C TRP A 249 -4.49 -20.99 -11.84
N SER A 250 -4.23 -21.62 -12.98
CA SER A 250 -5.19 -21.66 -14.09
C SER A 250 -6.37 -22.59 -13.81
N GLY A 251 -6.14 -23.73 -13.14
CA GLY A 251 -7.16 -24.67 -12.72
C GLY A 251 -8.01 -24.22 -11.52
N LYS A 252 -8.71 -25.18 -10.90
CA LYS A 252 -9.35 -24.95 -9.60
C LYS A 252 -8.26 -24.82 -8.53
N SER A 253 -8.37 -23.82 -7.66
CA SER A 253 -7.47 -23.67 -6.52
C SER A 253 -8.23 -23.49 -5.20
N HIS A 254 -7.71 -24.11 -4.16
CA HIS A 254 -8.16 -23.93 -2.78
C HIS A 254 -6.96 -23.59 -1.90
N ILE A 255 -7.04 -22.48 -1.15
CA ILE A 255 -6.01 -22.10 -0.19
C ILE A 255 -6.52 -22.27 1.25
N VAL A 256 -5.67 -22.83 2.10
CA VAL A 256 -5.95 -23.07 3.52
C VAL A 256 -4.97 -22.24 4.34
N THR A 257 -5.45 -21.42 5.26
CA THR A 257 -4.63 -20.59 6.15
C THR A 257 -4.98 -20.82 7.61
N GLY A 258 -4.04 -20.55 8.50
CA GLY A 258 -4.26 -20.53 9.94
C GLY A 258 -2.99 -20.20 10.73
N PRO A 259 -3.10 -20.09 12.07
CA PRO A 259 -2.12 -19.42 12.95
C PRO A 259 -0.84 -20.23 13.26
N TRP A 260 -0.34 -21.00 12.28
CA TRP A 260 0.88 -21.80 12.34
C TRP A 260 1.96 -21.27 11.41
N GLY A 261 3.22 -21.64 11.67
CA GLY A 261 4.35 -21.29 10.81
C GLY A 261 4.81 -22.44 9.92
N HIS A 262 6.08 -22.43 9.52
CA HIS A 262 6.65 -23.41 8.59
C HIS A 262 6.50 -24.87 9.00
N ARG A 263 6.44 -25.15 10.30
CA ARG A 263 6.23 -26.50 10.84
C ARG A 263 4.74 -26.90 10.92
N LEU A 264 3.85 -26.10 10.35
CA LEU A 264 2.39 -26.29 10.39
C LEU A 264 1.91 -26.47 11.84
N ILE A 265 0.88 -27.29 12.06
CA ILE A 265 0.29 -27.55 13.38
C ILE A 265 1.33 -28.04 14.39
N THR A 266 2.35 -28.80 13.96
CA THR A 266 3.40 -29.30 14.87
C THR A 266 4.28 -28.18 15.43
N GLY A 267 4.33 -27.04 14.74
CA GLY A 267 5.05 -25.84 15.16
C GLY A 267 4.29 -24.93 16.13
N ILE A 268 2.99 -25.15 16.36
CA ILE A 268 2.19 -24.32 17.28
C ILE A 268 2.68 -24.61 18.71
N THR A 269 3.28 -23.64 19.40
CA THR A 269 3.78 -23.80 20.77
C THR A 269 2.69 -23.71 21.82
N ASP A 270 1.63 -22.96 21.54
CA ASP A 270 0.46 -22.82 22.41
C ASP A 270 -0.35 -24.14 22.46
N PRO A 271 -0.44 -24.80 23.62
CA PRO A 271 -1.16 -26.06 23.75
C PRO A 271 -2.67 -25.92 23.57
N VAL A 272 -3.26 -24.77 23.93
CA VAL A 272 -4.70 -24.50 23.79
C VAL A 272 -5.04 -24.38 22.32
N LEU A 273 -4.34 -23.51 21.60
CA LEU A 273 -4.52 -23.34 20.16
C LEU A 273 -4.29 -24.65 19.39
N ARG A 274 -3.25 -25.41 19.77
CA ARG A 274 -2.99 -26.72 19.16
C ARG A 274 -4.14 -27.70 19.41
N GLN A 275 -4.79 -27.63 20.57
CA GLN A 275 -5.95 -28.46 20.88
C GLN A 275 -7.19 -28.01 20.09
N GLN A 276 -7.47 -26.70 20.01
CA GLN A 276 -8.58 -26.17 19.21
C GLN A 276 -8.49 -26.61 17.74
N VAL A 277 -7.30 -26.53 17.14
CA VAL A 277 -7.10 -27.00 15.75
C VAL A 277 -7.38 -28.50 15.63
N ARG A 278 -7.01 -29.31 16.63
CA ARG A 278 -7.31 -30.76 16.64
C ARG A 278 -8.81 -31.03 16.81
N ASP A 279 -9.48 -30.30 17.69
CA ASP A 279 -10.92 -30.44 17.95
C ASP A 279 -11.73 -30.08 16.70
N ALA A 280 -11.24 -29.13 15.88
CA ALA A 280 -11.77 -28.81 14.57
C ALA A 280 -11.37 -29.79 13.44
N GLY A 281 -10.76 -30.94 13.77
CA GLY A 281 -10.36 -32.00 12.83
C GLY A 281 -8.98 -31.81 12.16
N GLY A 282 -8.31 -30.69 12.44
CA GLY A 282 -6.99 -30.35 11.90
C GLY A 282 -6.93 -30.24 10.37
N LEU A 283 -5.71 -30.21 9.83
CA LEU A 283 -5.49 -30.15 8.38
C LEU A 283 -5.95 -31.42 7.65
N GLY A 284 -6.01 -32.56 8.36
CA GLY A 284 -6.43 -33.84 7.80
C GLY A 284 -7.85 -33.76 7.23
N THR A 285 -8.81 -33.23 7.99
CA THR A 285 -10.20 -33.08 7.54
C THR A 285 -10.34 -32.21 6.30
N ILE A 286 -9.51 -31.17 6.16
CA ILE A 286 -9.50 -30.30 4.98
C ILE A 286 -8.96 -31.05 3.76
N ILE A 287 -7.83 -31.76 3.91
CA ILE A 287 -7.25 -32.58 2.84
C ILE A 287 -8.25 -33.65 2.41
N ASP A 288 -8.87 -34.36 3.36
CA ASP A 288 -9.80 -35.45 3.10
C ASP A 288 -11.03 -34.97 2.35
N SER A 289 -11.60 -33.84 2.77
CA SER A 289 -12.77 -33.25 2.12
C SER A 289 -12.45 -32.71 0.73
N TRP A 290 -11.27 -32.11 0.55
CA TRP A 290 -10.82 -31.58 -0.74
C TRP A 290 -10.55 -32.71 -1.74
N VAL A 291 -9.85 -33.75 -1.30
CA VAL A 291 -9.58 -34.97 -2.09
C VAL A 291 -10.89 -35.67 -2.43
N ALA A 292 -11.84 -35.84 -1.51
CA ALA A 292 -13.14 -36.45 -1.84
C ALA A 292 -13.92 -35.64 -2.91
N CYS A 293 -13.71 -34.33 -2.96
CA CYS A 293 -14.35 -33.48 -3.96
C CYS A 293 -13.74 -33.56 -5.37
N HIS A 294 -12.43 -33.80 -5.47
CA HIS A 294 -11.65 -33.69 -6.70
C HIS A 294 -10.96 -35.01 -7.13
N GLY A 295 -11.00 -36.03 -6.27
CA GLY A 295 -10.44 -37.36 -6.45
C GLY A 295 -11.50 -38.47 -6.54
N PRO A 296 -11.08 -39.74 -6.62
CA PRO A 296 -11.94 -40.84 -7.09
C PRO A 296 -12.81 -41.56 -6.04
N SER A 297 -12.77 -41.24 -4.75
CA SER A 297 -13.70 -41.86 -3.78
C SER A 297 -13.91 -41.06 -2.49
N GLY A 298 -15.15 -41.01 -2.03
CA GLY A 298 -15.57 -40.39 -0.77
C GLY A 298 -16.80 -39.49 -0.92
N SER A 299 -17.67 -39.47 0.09
CA SER A 299 -18.71 -38.44 0.22
C SER A 299 -18.07 -37.20 0.85
N PRO A 300 -17.95 -36.07 0.14
CA PRO A 300 -17.32 -34.88 0.68
C PRO A 300 -18.13 -34.31 1.85
N ALA A 301 -17.47 -33.67 2.81
CA ALA A 301 -18.15 -32.91 3.85
C ALA A 301 -19.08 -31.85 3.22
N PRO A 302 -20.19 -31.45 3.88
CA PRO A 302 -21.17 -30.53 3.30
C PRO A 302 -20.55 -29.21 2.78
N TRP A 303 -19.53 -28.69 3.47
CA TRP A 303 -18.82 -27.47 3.05
C TRP A 303 -18.03 -27.68 1.75
N ALA A 304 -17.51 -28.88 1.51
CA ALA A 304 -16.68 -29.19 0.35
C ALA A 304 -17.49 -29.24 -0.96
N ALA A 305 -18.81 -29.44 -0.91
CA ALA A 305 -19.69 -29.28 -2.07
C ALA A 305 -19.55 -27.89 -2.73
N GLN A 306 -19.15 -26.88 -1.96
CA GLN A 306 -18.89 -25.53 -2.47
C GLN A 306 -17.64 -25.46 -3.36
N LEU A 307 -16.62 -26.28 -3.09
CA LEU A 307 -15.38 -26.33 -3.86
C LEU A 307 -15.63 -26.76 -5.32
N ARG A 308 -16.69 -27.53 -5.58
CA ARG A 308 -17.04 -27.94 -6.94
C ARG A 308 -17.55 -26.78 -7.79
N ARG A 309 -18.16 -25.77 -7.17
CA ARG A 309 -18.92 -24.70 -7.83
C ARG A 309 -18.10 -23.45 -8.14
N VAL A 310 -16.92 -23.29 -7.55
CA VAL A 310 -16.10 -22.09 -7.71
C VAL A 310 -14.70 -22.46 -8.22
N ARG A 311 -14.10 -21.57 -9.02
CA ARG A 311 -12.72 -21.75 -9.50
C ARG A 311 -11.71 -21.54 -8.38
N ARG A 312 -11.97 -20.59 -7.48
CA ARG A 312 -11.09 -20.23 -6.36
C ARG A 312 -11.86 -20.21 -5.06
N SER A 313 -11.27 -20.75 -4.00
CA SER A 313 -11.90 -20.86 -2.69
C SER A 313 -10.85 -20.84 -1.57
N ARG A 314 -11.30 -20.57 -0.34
CA ARG A 314 -10.43 -20.51 0.83
C ARG A 314 -11.03 -21.19 2.05
N SER A 315 -10.18 -21.77 2.88
CA SER A 315 -10.48 -22.10 4.27
C SER A 315 -9.51 -21.37 5.20
N ASN A 316 -10.00 -20.74 6.26
CA ASN A 316 -9.18 -20.10 7.29
C ASN A 316 -9.55 -20.67 8.66
N PHE A 317 -8.57 -21.10 9.44
CA PHE A 317 -8.80 -21.43 10.84
C PHE A 317 -8.72 -20.15 11.68
N ASP A 318 -9.81 -19.78 12.35
CA ASP A 318 -9.85 -18.63 13.24
C ASP A 318 -9.56 -19.05 14.69
N PRO A 319 -8.45 -18.60 15.31
CA PRO A 319 -8.17 -18.90 16.71
C PRO A 319 -9.15 -18.27 17.70
N ALA A 320 -9.89 -17.21 17.31
CA ALA A 320 -10.81 -16.50 18.20
C ALA A 320 -12.04 -17.35 18.56
N ASP A 321 -12.57 -18.13 17.61
CA ASP A 321 -13.71 -19.02 17.82
C ASP A 321 -13.35 -20.51 17.73
N GLY A 322 -12.13 -20.85 17.30
CA GLY A 322 -11.64 -22.22 17.19
C GLY A 322 -12.26 -23.00 16.03
N GLN A 323 -12.75 -22.32 14.98
CA GLN A 323 -13.46 -22.94 13.87
C GLN A 323 -12.80 -22.72 12.49
N TRP A 324 -13.17 -23.56 11.53
CA TRP A 324 -12.85 -23.37 10.11
C TRP A 324 -13.89 -22.49 9.44
N HIS A 325 -13.42 -21.38 8.87
CA HIS A 325 -14.22 -20.48 8.04
C HIS A 325 -13.94 -20.75 6.57
N HIS A 326 -14.97 -21.05 5.80
CA HIS A 326 -14.85 -21.40 4.38
C HIS A 326 -15.46 -20.29 3.50
N GLU A 327 -14.64 -19.67 2.65
CA GLU A 327 -15.02 -18.53 1.82
C GLU A 327 -15.00 -18.85 0.32
N ARG A 328 -15.93 -18.22 -0.42
CA ARG A 328 -15.93 -18.20 -1.89
C ARG A 328 -15.25 -16.93 -2.37
N THR A 329 -14.27 -17.05 -3.25
CA THR A 329 -13.74 -15.89 -3.96
C THR A 329 -14.57 -15.69 -5.23
N LEU A 330 -15.56 -14.78 -5.18
CA LEU A 330 -16.37 -14.45 -6.36
C LEU A 330 -15.51 -13.63 -7.34
N THR A 331 -15.30 -14.17 -8.53
CA THR A 331 -14.89 -13.39 -9.70
C THR A 331 -16.10 -12.62 -10.22
N MET A 332 -15.99 -11.29 -10.33
CA MET A 332 -17.00 -10.47 -11.01
C MET A 332 -17.21 -10.97 -12.44
N SER A 333 -18.46 -11.31 -12.75
CA SER A 333 -19.00 -11.53 -14.09
C SER A 333 -20.38 -10.89 -14.11
N SER A 334 -20.54 -9.85 -14.94
CA SER A 334 -21.77 -9.33 -15.57
C SER A 334 -23.10 -9.29 -14.77
N ALA A 335 -23.64 -8.07 -14.68
CA ALA A 335 -24.95 -7.61 -14.17
C ALA A 335 -26.18 -8.55 -14.26
N ASN A 336 -27.03 -8.51 -13.23
CA ASN A 336 -28.44 -8.10 -13.34
C ASN A 336 -29.07 -7.77 -11.97
N SER A 337 -30.05 -6.84 -12.01
CA SER A 337 -30.79 -6.16 -10.94
C SER A 337 -31.79 -7.05 -10.18
N ASP A 338 -31.94 -6.81 -8.86
CA ASP A 338 -33.15 -6.26 -8.21
C ASP A 338 -33.25 -6.59 -6.70
N THR A 339 -33.66 -5.55 -5.96
CA THR A 339 -34.34 -5.48 -4.64
C THR A 339 -33.64 -5.91 -3.32
N LEU A 340 -33.25 -4.86 -2.56
CA LEU A 340 -32.98 -4.74 -1.11
C LEU A 340 -34.26 -5.01 -0.26
N PRO A 341 -34.23 -5.22 1.10
CA PRO A 341 -33.31 -4.62 2.07
C PRO A 341 -32.91 -5.43 3.33
N GLY A 342 -31.93 -4.90 4.08
CA GLY A 342 -31.52 -5.32 5.44
C GLY A 342 -30.22 -6.15 5.42
N GLY A 343 -29.09 -5.70 5.95
CA GLY A 343 -28.88 -4.95 7.17
C GLY A 343 -27.94 -5.77 8.06
N ALA A 344 -26.88 -5.14 8.56
CA ALA A 344 -25.87 -5.65 9.49
C ALA A 344 -24.73 -6.51 8.91
N ASN A 345 -23.73 -5.79 8.40
CA ASN A 345 -22.30 -5.93 8.70
C ASN A 345 -21.93 -7.03 9.72
N SER A 346 -21.01 -7.91 9.34
CA SER A 346 -19.71 -7.93 10.03
C SER A 346 -18.62 -8.38 9.08
N THR A 347 -17.71 -7.45 8.85
CA THR A 347 -16.49 -7.53 8.06
C THR A 347 -15.39 -8.26 8.85
N LYS A 348 -14.34 -8.72 8.11
CA LYS A 348 -12.93 -8.89 8.54
C LYS A 348 -12.59 -10.19 9.32
N THR A 349 -11.47 -10.90 9.11
CA THR A 349 -10.27 -10.70 8.24
C THR A 349 -9.35 -11.92 8.26
N LYS A 350 -8.52 -12.07 7.20
CA LYS A 350 -7.22 -12.79 7.23
C LYS A 350 -6.13 -11.93 7.86
N GLN A 351 -5.10 -12.56 8.45
CA GLN A 351 -3.80 -11.96 8.76
C GLN A 351 -2.67 -12.90 8.34
N ASP A 352 -1.75 -12.42 7.49
CA ASP A 352 -0.43 -12.98 7.13
C ASP A 352 0.61 -12.63 8.24
N ASN A 353 1.67 -13.42 8.48
CA ASN A 353 2.82 -13.03 9.33
C ASN A 353 3.80 -12.19 8.53
N ALA A 354 3.50 -10.90 8.51
CA ALA A 354 4.50 -9.86 8.59
C ALA A 354 5.25 -9.91 9.94
N LEU A 355 6.37 -9.19 10.08
CA LEU A 355 6.81 -8.71 11.39
C LEU A 355 5.58 -8.13 12.10
N PRO A 356 5.40 -8.37 13.42
CA PRO A 356 4.21 -7.87 14.10
C PRO A 356 4.09 -6.38 13.82
N GLU A 357 2.90 -6.02 13.34
CA GLU A 357 2.52 -4.65 13.07
C GLU A 357 2.73 -3.85 14.35
N LEU A 358 3.56 -2.82 14.27
CA LEU A 358 3.82 -1.94 15.38
C LEU A 358 2.61 -1.02 15.57
N PRO A 359 2.21 -0.73 16.83
CA PRO A 359 1.23 0.30 17.07
C PRO A 359 1.75 1.64 16.54
N ILE A 360 0.84 2.54 16.14
CA ILE A 360 1.19 3.90 15.69
C ILE A 360 2.10 4.61 16.70
N GLU A 361 1.88 4.37 17.99
CA GLU A 361 2.69 4.93 19.07
C GLU A 361 4.17 4.51 19.06
N ALA A 362 4.52 3.40 18.40
CA ALA A 362 5.92 3.01 18.23
C ALA A 362 6.70 3.98 17.33
N LEU A 363 6.01 4.84 16.57
CA LEU A 363 6.64 5.93 15.81
C LEU A 363 7.04 7.10 16.70
N VAL A 364 6.54 7.15 17.94
CA VAL A 364 6.77 8.22 18.91
C VAL A 364 7.80 7.77 19.96
N ASP A 365 9.04 8.20 19.81
CA ASP A 365 10.12 7.94 20.76
C ASP A 365 11.21 9.02 20.65
N SER A 366 11.74 9.49 21.78
CA SER A 366 12.66 10.64 21.80
C SER A 366 14.01 10.36 21.16
N GLU A 367 14.43 9.09 21.07
CA GLU A 367 15.73 8.67 20.56
C GLU A 367 15.59 8.03 19.16
N CYS A 368 14.63 7.13 19.00
CA CYS A 368 14.52 6.24 17.84
C CYS A 368 13.25 6.47 16.99
N GLY A 369 12.35 7.34 17.42
CA GLY A 369 11.08 7.57 16.74
C GLY A 369 11.21 8.48 15.53
N VAL A 370 10.36 8.27 14.51
CA VAL A 370 10.14 9.26 13.44
C VAL A 370 9.56 10.54 14.03
N ILE A 371 8.72 10.41 15.07
CA ILE A 371 8.23 11.50 15.91
C ILE A 371 8.97 11.44 17.25
N ARG A 372 9.67 12.50 17.62
CA ARG A 372 10.45 12.56 18.87
C ARG A 372 9.60 12.82 20.11
N SER A 373 8.53 13.60 19.95
CA SER A 373 7.55 13.83 21.01
C SER A 373 6.30 14.46 20.43
N VAL A 374 5.17 14.26 21.09
CA VAL A 374 3.94 15.01 20.83
C VAL A 374 3.54 15.74 22.10
N ARG A 375 3.25 17.03 21.98
CA ARG A 375 3.00 17.91 23.12
C ARG A 375 1.79 18.78 22.85
N GLU A 376 0.99 19.00 23.88
CA GLU A 376 -0.11 19.96 23.81
C GLU A 376 0.43 21.37 23.61
N VAL A 377 -0.23 22.11 22.72
CA VAL A 377 0.03 23.54 22.51
C VAL A 377 -0.73 24.32 23.58
N PRO A 378 -0.12 25.34 24.22
CA PRO A 378 -0.83 26.20 25.15
C PRO A 378 -2.13 26.73 24.54
N HIS A 379 -3.23 26.64 25.28
CA HIS A 379 -4.56 27.06 24.83
C HIS A 379 -4.54 28.54 24.39
N PRO A 380 -4.81 28.86 23.11
CA PRO A 380 -4.74 30.23 22.63
C PRO A 380 -5.82 31.12 23.27
N THR A 381 -5.46 32.36 23.61
CA THR A 381 -6.41 33.29 24.23
C THR A 381 -7.55 33.66 23.28
N GLY A 382 -8.78 33.32 23.65
CA GLY A 382 -9.98 33.57 22.84
C GLY A 382 -10.37 32.40 21.93
N ALA A 383 -9.59 31.31 21.92
CA ALA A 383 -9.99 30.08 21.23
C ALA A 383 -11.20 29.46 21.95
N PRO A 384 -12.08 28.72 21.25
CA PRO A 384 -13.14 27.94 21.87
C PRO A 384 -12.61 27.03 22.96
N GLN A 385 -13.38 26.81 24.02
CA GLN A 385 -12.94 25.96 25.15
C GLN A 385 -12.61 24.54 24.71
N ALA A 386 -13.32 24.03 23.70
CA ALA A 386 -13.09 22.71 23.15
C ALA A 386 -11.87 22.64 22.22
N TYR A 387 -11.31 23.75 21.73
CA TYR A 387 -10.18 23.73 20.80
C TYR A 387 -8.96 23.11 21.48
N LEU A 388 -8.39 22.09 20.85
CA LEU A 388 -7.19 21.42 21.32
C LEU A 388 -6.20 21.27 20.17
N GLY A 389 -4.96 21.72 20.39
CA GLY A 389 -3.85 21.56 19.46
C GLY A 389 -2.73 20.73 20.07
N LEU A 390 -2.20 19.77 19.31
CA LEU A 390 -1.02 18.99 19.67
C LEU A 390 0.04 19.12 18.57
N THR A 391 1.26 19.44 18.97
CA THR A 391 2.41 19.52 18.06
C THR A 391 3.26 18.26 18.16
N ALA A 392 3.54 17.64 17.02
CA ALA A 392 4.50 16.55 16.90
C ALA A 392 5.85 17.09 16.43
N ALA A 393 6.91 16.82 17.19
CA ALA A 393 8.28 17.13 16.81
C ALA A 393 8.83 15.99 15.97
N VAL A 394 8.97 16.18 14.66
CA VAL A 394 9.48 15.17 13.73
C VAL A 394 11.02 15.08 13.84
N ALA A 395 11.56 13.88 13.66
CA ALA A 395 12.99 13.62 13.62
C ALA A 395 13.65 14.34 12.43
N ASP A 396 14.91 14.73 12.61
CA ASP A 396 15.65 15.45 11.57
C ASP A 396 16.23 14.48 10.53
N ALA A 397 15.40 14.10 9.56
CA ALA A 397 15.76 13.14 8.53
C ALA A 397 16.91 13.59 7.61
N ARG A 398 17.28 14.89 7.64
CA ARG A 398 18.42 15.43 6.89
C ARG A 398 19.77 14.84 7.33
N GLN A 399 19.83 14.25 8.52
CA GLN A 399 21.01 13.50 8.97
C GLN A 399 21.24 12.20 8.17
N LEU A 400 20.20 11.70 7.49
CA LEU A 400 20.24 10.48 6.68
C LEU A 400 20.47 10.74 5.18
N GLY A 401 20.48 12.02 4.75
CA GLY A 401 20.65 12.42 3.36
C GLY A 401 19.86 13.67 3.01
N GLU A 402 19.62 13.92 1.73
CA GLU A 402 18.81 15.05 1.26
C GLU A 402 17.30 14.80 1.43
N TRP A 403 16.89 14.72 2.70
CA TRP A 403 15.52 14.44 3.11
C TRP A 403 14.98 15.59 3.98
N PRO A 404 14.57 16.72 3.37
CA PRO A 404 14.12 17.90 4.09
C PRO A 404 12.65 17.78 4.50
N ALA A 405 12.33 16.80 5.35
CA ALA A 405 11.01 16.69 5.95
C ALA A 405 10.76 17.82 6.96
N ASP A 406 9.50 18.27 7.05
CA ASP A 406 9.07 19.24 8.06
C ASP A 406 9.38 18.68 9.46
N ARG A 407 9.94 19.52 10.33
CA ARG A 407 10.40 19.12 11.66
C ARG A 407 9.31 19.22 12.73
N VAL A 408 8.17 19.75 12.34
CA VAL A 408 7.04 20.05 13.19
C VAL A 408 5.78 19.80 12.37
N SER A 409 4.83 19.07 12.94
CA SER A 409 3.47 18.94 12.42
C SER A 409 2.47 19.21 13.53
N LEU A 410 1.24 19.53 13.17
CA LEU A 410 0.17 19.80 14.13
C LEU A 410 -0.97 18.80 13.95
N GLY A 411 -1.71 18.56 15.03
CA GLY A 411 -3.01 17.92 14.98
C GLY A 411 -3.98 18.67 15.87
N THR A 412 -5.18 18.91 15.36
CA THR A 412 -6.22 19.67 16.05
C THR A 412 -7.49 18.83 16.22
N SER A 413 -8.29 19.17 17.22
CA SER A 413 -9.62 18.58 17.46
C SER A 413 -10.49 19.51 18.30
N PHE A 414 -11.78 19.17 18.42
CA PHE A 414 -12.64 19.68 19.49
C PHE A 414 -12.77 18.62 20.60
N SER A 415 -12.17 18.87 21.75
CA SER A 415 -12.22 18.04 22.97
C SER A 415 -11.84 16.56 22.79
N ASP A 416 -11.05 16.21 21.77
CA ASP A 416 -10.59 14.84 21.52
C ASP A 416 -9.05 14.76 21.42
N PRO A 417 -8.36 14.62 22.57
CA PRO A 417 -6.92 14.48 22.61
C PRO A 417 -6.38 13.30 21.80
N ALA A 418 -7.13 12.20 21.69
CA ALA A 418 -6.70 11.04 20.93
C ALA A 418 -6.73 11.33 19.43
N GLN A 419 -7.79 11.98 18.93
CA GLN A 419 -7.89 12.41 17.54
C GLN A 419 -6.80 13.41 17.18
N ALA A 420 -6.63 14.48 17.97
CA ALA A 420 -5.60 15.48 17.71
C ALA A 420 -4.19 14.88 17.78
N ARG A 421 -3.94 13.93 18.68
CA ARG A 421 -2.67 13.23 18.77
C ARG A 421 -2.39 12.38 17.53
N ILE A 422 -3.37 11.62 17.05
CA ILE A 422 -3.23 10.81 15.84
C ILE A 422 -3.04 11.70 14.62
N ALA A 423 -3.77 12.81 14.51
CA ALA A 423 -3.61 13.78 13.43
C ALA A 423 -2.18 14.34 13.39
N ALA A 424 -1.63 14.76 14.53
CA ALA A 424 -0.26 15.29 14.61
C ALA A 424 0.79 14.27 14.16
N ILE A 425 0.65 13.01 14.57
CA ILE A 425 1.54 11.93 14.12
C ILE A 425 1.36 11.68 12.61
N ALA A 426 0.11 11.56 12.15
CA ALA A 426 -0.24 11.24 10.77
C ALA A 426 0.27 12.29 9.78
N GLU A 427 0.14 13.57 10.11
CA GLU A 427 0.69 14.68 9.31
C GLU A 427 2.23 14.66 9.33
N GLY A 428 2.84 14.43 10.49
CA GLY A 428 4.31 14.36 10.60
C GLY A 428 4.90 13.25 9.74
N ILE A 429 4.28 12.07 9.73
CA ILE A 429 4.74 10.95 8.90
C ILE A 429 4.43 11.15 7.42
N GLU A 430 3.38 11.90 7.09
CA GLU A 430 3.03 12.26 5.72
C GLU A 430 4.14 13.12 5.11
N ARG A 431 4.57 14.15 5.84
CA ARG A 431 5.70 15.01 5.44
C ARG A 431 7.02 14.26 5.45
N TYR A 432 7.24 13.34 6.38
CA TYR A 432 8.40 12.46 6.38
C TYR A 432 8.44 11.61 5.11
N CYS A 433 7.42 10.79 4.84
CA CYS A 433 7.39 9.91 3.68
C CYS A 433 7.37 10.69 2.35
N GLY A 434 6.60 11.77 2.27
CA GLY A 434 6.45 12.60 1.06
C GLY A 434 7.73 13.29 0.61
N ASN A 435 8.71 13.46 1.50
CA ASN A 435 10.00 14.07 1.22
C ASN A 435 11.12 13.05 0.94
N TRP A 436 10.82 11.75 0.97
CA TRP A 436 11.82 10.72 0.75
C TRP A 436 11.95 10.36 -0.73
N LEU A 437 13.20 10.33 -1.22
CA LEU A 437 13.57 9.77 -2.51
C LEU A 437 14.80 8.88 -2.34
N PRO A 438 14.88 7.74 -3.05
CA PRO A 438 16.02 6.83 -2.94
C PRO A 438 17.29 7.47 -3.55
N ALA A 439 18.44 7.20 -2.93
CA ALA A 439 19.73 7.73 -3.37
C ALA A 439 20.12 7.27 -4.78
N GLU A 440 19.74 6.04 -5.15
CA GLU A 440 19.79 5.53 -6.52
C GLU A 440 18.38 5.53 -7.10
N LEU A 441 18.22 5.91 -8.37
CA LEU A 441 16.92 5.95 -9.04
C LEU A 441 16.63 4.58 -9.68
N PRO A 442 15.72 3.75 -9.12
CA PRO A 442 15.40 2.47 -9.73
C PRO A 442 14.69 2.74 -11.05
N ALA A 443 15.23 2.28 -12.17
CA ALA A 443 14.68 2.58 -13.50
C ALA A 443 13.25 2.04 -13.72
N CYS A 444 12.78 1.11 -12.89
CA CYS A 444 11.40 0.63 -12.89
C CYS A 444 10.43 1.56 -12.12
N GLU A 445 10.93 2.54 -11.37
CA GLU A 445 10.12 3.45 -10.55
C GLU A 445 10.34 4.92 -10.89
N LEU A 446 11.57 5.32 -11.21
CA LEU A 446 11.97 6.71 -11.43
C LEU A 446 12.86 6.81 -12.69
N ARG A 447 12.57 7.78 -13.57
CA ARG A 447 13.33 8.02 -14.80
C ARG A 447 13.48 9.49 -15.11
N ILE A 448 14.65 9.89 -15.58
CA ILE A 448 14.86 11.24 -16.12
C ILE A 448 14.73 11.15 -17.64
N GLY A 449 13.97 12.08 -18.23
CA GLY A 449 13.79 12.20 -19.66
C GLY A 449 12.74 13.24 -20.01
N SER A 450 12.69 13.62 -21.28
CA SER A 450 11.57 14.39 -21.84
C SER A 450 10.35 13.49 -22.07
N TYR A 451 9.19 14.09 -22.30
CA TYR A 451 7.97 13.34 -22.62
C TYR A 451 8.16 12.51 -23.89
N GLU A 452 8.70 13.12 -24.95
CA GLU A 452 8.91 12.46 -26.25
C GLU A 452 9.87 11.27 -26.17
N GLU A 453 10.99 11.42 -25.46
CA GLU A 453 11.98 10.35 -25.28
C GLU A 453 11.38 9.14 -24.55
N LEU A 454 10.62 9.39 -23.47
CA LEU A 454 10.07 8.32 -22.65
C LEU A 454 8.87 7.64 -23.31
N THR A 455 8.02 8.37 -24.02
CA THR A 455 6.96 7.78 -24.86
C THR A 455 7.57 6.95 -25.99
N SER A 456 8.64 7.42 -26.63
CA SER A 456 9.37 6.66 -27.67
C SER A 456 10.03 5.39 -27.10
N ALA A 457 10.38 5.40 -25.82
CA ALA A 457 10.86 4.23 -25.08
C ALA A 457 9.73 3.26 -24.66
N GLY A 458 8.48 3.51 -25.07
CA GLY A 458 7.33 2.64 -24.83
C GLY A 458 6.69 2.81 -23.45
N LEU A 459 6.97 3.90 -22.73
CA LEU A 459 6.34 4.19 -21.45
C LEU A 459 5.00 4.91 -21.65
N SER A 460 4.01 4.53 -20.86
CA SER A 460 2.70 5.20 -20.80
C SER A 460 2.78 6.40 -19.87
N LEU A 461 2.92 7.60 -20.42
CA LEU A 461 2.97 8.85 -19.67
C LEU A 461 1.57 9.48 -19.60
N ILE A 462 1.31 10.20 -18.52
CA ILE A 462 0.10 11.03 -18.39
C ILE A 462 0.07 12.13 -19.46
N GLY A 463 -1.10 12.45 -20.00
CA GLY A 463 -1.25 13.53 -20.97
C GLY A 463 -0.81 14.88 -20.38
N LEU A 464 -0.07 15.69 -21.16
CA LEU A 464 0.42 16.99 -20.67
C LEU A 464 -0.72 17.97 -20.35
N ASP A 465 -1.83 17.90 -21.08
CA ASP A 465 -3.02 18.74 -20.86
C ASP A 465 -3.80 18.35 -19.59
N ASP A 466 -3.54 17.16 -19.03
CA ASP A 466 -4.15 16.68 -17.79
C ASP A 466 -3.44 17.19 -16.53
N LEU A 467 -2.30 17.87 -16.69
CA LEU A 467 -1.43 18.33 -15.62
C LEU A 467 -1.69 19.80 -15.24
N PRO A 468 -1.42 20.19 -13.98
CA PRO A 468 -1.48 21.58 -13.56
C PRO A 468 -0.54 22.46 -14.38
N SER A 469 -1.05 23.60 -14.85
CA SER A 469 -0.30 24.54 -15.68
C SER A 469 -0.56 25.98 -15.26
N PHE A 470 0.48 26.81 -15.36
CA PHE A 470 0.35 28.26 -15.20
C PHE A 470 -0.18 28.89 -16.49
N ALA A 471 -0.88 30.01 -16.37
CA ALA A 471 -1.36 30.77 -17.53
C ALA A 471 -0.19 31.44 -18.26
N SER A 472 -0.34 31.68 -19.57
CA SER A 472 0.72 32.26 -20.41
C SER A 472 1.29 33.56 -19.83
N TRP A 473 0.43 34.43 -19.32
CA TRP A 473 0.82 35.70 -18.72
C TRP A 473 1.59 35.54 -17.39
N GLN A 474 1.41 34.43 -16.66
CA GLN A 474 2.22 34.15 -15.47
C GLN A 474 3.66 33.85 -15.84
N TYR A 475 3.90 33.11 -16.94
CA TYR A 475 5.26 32.84 -17.43
C TYR A 475 5.98 34.10 -17.94
N GLU A 476 5.23 35.12 -18.36
CA GLU A 476 5.77 36.41 -18.82
C GLU A 476 6.14 37.35 -17.66
N ARG A 477 5.72 37.05 -16.42
CA ARG A 477 6.06 37.84 -15.23
C ARG A 477 7.57 37.86 -14.99
N ALA A 478 8.09 39.05 -14.70
CA ALA A 478 9.49 39.22 -14.33
C ALA A 478 9.83 38.39 -13.09
N GLY A 479 10.83 37.51 -13.20
CA GLY A 479 11.29 36.68 -12.09
C GLY A 479 10.42 35.44 -11.79
N PHE A 480 9.46 35.10 -12.64
CA PHE A 480 8.66 33.88 -12.47
C PHE A 480 9.57 32.64 -12.48
N PRO A 481 9.54 31.77 -11.45
CA PRO A 481 10.59 30.78 -11.25
C PRO A 481 10.35 29.44 -11.97
N TYR A 482 9.22 29.28 -12.67
CA TYR A 482 8.85 28.04 -13.35
C TYR A 482 8.89 28.17 -14.87
N ALA A 483 9.27 27.08 -15.53
CA ALA A 483 9.26 26.90 -16.97
C ALA A 483 8.09 26.00 -17.39
N PRO A 484 7.55 26.16 -18.61
CA PRO A 484 6.50 25.27 -19.11
C PRO A 484 7.00 23.83 -19.28
N LEU A 485 6.18 22.86 -18.90
CA LEU A 485 6.38 21.46 -19.22
C LEU A 485 5.90 21.20 -20.65
N THR A 486 6.85 20.96 -21.55
CA THR A 486 6.60 20.67 -22.98
C THR A 486 7.06 19.26 -23.31
N ALA A 487 6.83 18.81 -24.55
CA ALA A 487 7.25 17.50 -25.02
C ALA A 487 8.77 17.26 -24.85
N ASP A 488 9.57 18.32 -24.97
CA ASP A 488 11.03 18.30 -24.91
C ASP A 488 11.60 18.64 -23.52
N THR A 489 10.78 19.07 -22.56
CA THR A 489 11.27 19.54 -21.25
C THR A 489 11.80 18.36 -20.42
N PRO A 490 13.11 18.28 -20.11
CA PRO A 490 13.67 17.16 -19.35
C PRO A 490 13.18 17.21 -17.90
N THR A 491 12.63 16.10 -17.43
CA THR A 491 11.96 16.03 -16.12
C THR A 491 12.24 14.69 -15.44
N LEU A 492 12.15 14.64 -14.11
CA LEU A 492 12.10 13.38 -13.37
C LEU A 492 10.66 12.86 -13.36
N TRP A 493 10.44 11.68 -13.90
CA TRP A 493 9.18 10.96 -13.96
C TRP A 493 9.17 9.82 -12.94
N THR A 494 8.01 9.54 -12.37
CA THR A 494 7.77 8.45 -11.44
C THR A 494 6.61 7.59 -11.90
N ARG A 495 6.71 6.28 -11.68
CA ARG A 495 5.63 5.33 -11.94
C ARG A 495 4.54 5.48 -10.87
N CYS A 496 3.31 5.66 -11.32
CA CYS A 496 2.07 5.66 -10.54
C CYS A 496 1.15 4.54 -11.06
N THR A 497 0.10 4.24 -10.31
CA THR A 497 -0.91 3.25 -10.69
C THR A 497 -2.29 3.87 -10.72
N ASP A 498 -3.09 3.55 -11.74
CA ASP A 498 -4.51 3.90 -11.78
C ASP A 498 -5.34 2.95 -10.88
N LEU A 499 -6.66 3.18 -10.80
CA LEU A 499 -7.58 2.32 -10.02
C LEU A 499 -7.71 0.88 -10.56
N LEU A 500 -7.34 0.64 -11.81
CA LEU A 500 -7.37 -0.68 -12.45
C LEU A 500 -6.03 -1.43 -12.29
N GLY A 501 -5.01 -0.76 -11.73
CA GLY A 501 -3.66 -1.29 -11.53
C GLY A 501 -2.74 -1.12 -12.74
N ALA A 502 -3.11 -0.32 -13.73
CA ALA A 502 -2.24 0.01 -14.86
C ALA A 502 -1.20 1.06 -14.46
N ASP A 503 0.02 0.89 -14.99
CA ASP A 503 1.12 1.82 -14.75
C ASP A 503 0.98 3.09 -15.62
N VAL A 504 1.09 4.25 -14.98
CA VAL A 504 1.11 5.57 -15.62
C VAL A 504 2.27 6.38 -15.07
N TRP A 505 3.08 6.99 -15.92
CA TRP A 505 4.22 7.80 -15.52
C TRP A 505 3.81 9.27 -15.33
N MET A 506 4.08 9.80 -14.13
CA MET A 506 3.75 11.16 -13.70
C MET A 506 5.03 11.97 -13.44
N PRO A 507 5.04 13.30 -13.62
CA PRO A 507 6.15 14.13 -13.16
C PRO A 507 6.32 14.00 -11.65
N ALA A 508 7.53 13.70 -11.19
CA ALA A 508 7.85 13.55 -9.77
C ALA A 508 7.55 14.83 -8.97
N SER A 509 7.55 15.99 -9.63
CA SER A 509 7.17 17.28 -9.03
C SER A 509 5.71 17.37 -8.56
N LEU A 510 4.83 16.49 -9.06
CA LEU A 510 3.43 16.39 -8.66
C LEU A 510 3.20 15.18 -7.74
N VAL A 511 4.25 14.45 -7.37
CA VAL A 511 4.15 13.23 -6.57
C VAL A 511 4.90 13.35 -5.24
N TYR A 512 6.13 13.86 -5.27
CA TYR A 512 6.98 14.06 -4.10
C TYR A 512 6.99 15.54 -3.71
N LEU A 513 7.10 15.83 -2.41
CA LEU A 513 7.08 17.20 -1.88
C LEU A 513 8.35 17.97 -2.28
N ASN A 514 9.52 17.59 -1.73
CA ASN A 514 10.81 18.19 -2.08
C ASN A 514 11.61 17.33 -3.05
N TRP A 515 11.06 17.07 -4.24
CA TRP A 515 11.73 16.24 -5.25
C TRP A 515 13.06 16.86 -5.72
N ARG A 516 13.18 18.19 -5.72
CA ARG A 516 14.30 18.94 -6.33
C ARG A 516 15.53 19.00 -5.43
N GLN A 517 16.05 17.83 -5.12
CA GLN A 517 17.33 17.57 -4.46
C GLN A 517 18.51 18.16 -5.28
N SER A 518 19.69 18.29 -4.67
CA SER A 518 20.87 18.89 -5.31
C SER A 518 21.22 18.23 -6.65
N ARG A 519 21.07 16.90 -6.72
CA ARG A 519 21.27 16.09 -7.93
C ARG A 519 20.28 16.35 -9.08
N PHE A 520 19.20 17.09 -8.83
CA PHE A 520 18.20 17.48 -9.84
C PHE A 520 18.18 18.99 -10.08
N ARG A 521 19.20 19.72 -9.61
CA ARG A 521 19.27 21.17 -9.74
C ARG A 521 19.35 21.64 -11.19
N ASP A 522 19.87 20.80 -12.08
CA ASP A 522 19.97 21.10 -13.51
C ASP A 522 18.64 20.92 -14.25
N LEU A 523 17.66 20.23 -13.65
CA LEU A 523 16.34 20.11 -14.22
C LEU A 523 15.52 21.41 -14.02
N PRO A 524 14.72 21.81 -15.03
CA PRO A 524 13.81 22.95 -14.92
C PRO A 524 12.82 22.78 -13.76
N ARG A 525 12.42 23.90 -13.16
CA ARG A 525 11.28 23.92 -12.22
C ARG A 525 10.02 24.02 -13.05
N ILE A 526 9.15 23.02 -13.00
CA ILE A 526 7.95 22.95 -13.86
C ILE A 526 6.64 23.09 -13.08
N HIS A 527 6.63 22.73 -11.80
CA HIS A 527 5.48 22.84 -10.92
C HIS A 527 5.95 23.38 -9.57
N HIS A 528 5.08 24.11 -8.88
CA HIS A 528 5.26 24.42 -7.47
C HIS A 528 5.10 23.15 -6.62
N LEU A 529 5.59 23.20 -5.38
CA LEU A 529 5.38 22.12 -4.42
C LEU A 529 3.86 22.00 -4.15
N ASN A 530 3.31 20.80 -4.32
CA ASN A 530 1.89 20.55 -4.14
C ASN A 530 1.66 19.67 -2.92
N TYR A 531 0.98 20.19 -1.89
CA TYR A 531 0.54 19.37 -0.76
C TYR A 531 -0.71 18.56 -1.10
N ALA A 532 -1.66 19.15 -1.82
CA ALA A 532 -2.94 18.52 -2.16
C ALA A 532 -2.79 17.08 -2.69
N GLY A 533 -3.47 16.14 -2.03
CA GLY A 533 -3.56 14.75 -2.46
C GLY A 533 -2.51 13.83 -1.87
N ILE A 534 -1.52 14.32 -1.12
CA ILE A 534 -0.75 13.43 -0.23
C ILE A 534 -1.56 13.22 1.05
N ALA A 535 -1.76 11.97 1.44
CA ALA A 535 -2.56 11.66 2.61
C ALA A 535 -2.02 10.45 3.36
N THR A 536 -2.01 10.56 4.68
CA THR A 536 -1.87 9.41 5.58
C THR A 536 -3.23 8.76 5.87
N GLY A 537 -3.31 7.43 5.72
CA GLY A 537 -4.50 6.64 6.05
C GLY A 537 -4.17 5.28 6.68
N GLN A 538 -5.17 4.60 7.21
CA GLN A 538 -5.05 3.22 7.68
C GLN A 538 -5.17 2.26 6.48
N GLY A 539 -4.03 1.95 5.88
CA GLY A 539 -3.95 1.24 4.61
C GLY A 539 -4.04 2.15 3.39
N VAL A 540 -3.77 1.57 2.21
CA VAL A 540 -3.63 2.31 0.95
C VAL A 540 -4.96 2.91 0.48
N ASP A 541 -6.07 2.18 0.62
CA ASP A 541 -7.39 2.65 0.16
C ASP A 541 -7.89 3.85 0.97
N ASP A 542 -7.76 3.84 2.30
CA ASP A 542 -8.13 4.98 3.16
C ASP A 542 -7.25 6.20 2.87
N ALA A 543 -5.95 6.00 2.69
CA ALA A 543 -5.03 7.07 2.30
C ALA A 543 -5.40 7.66 0.93
N ARG A 544 -5.67 6.80 -0.07
CA ARG A 544 -6.11 7.24 -1.40
C ARG A 544 -7.38 8.08 -1.32
N ASP A 545 -8.41 7.57 -0.66
CA ASP A 545 -9.74 8.18 -0.63
C ASP A 545 -9.74 9.52 0.12
N ARG A 546 -8.92 9.65 1.17
CA ARG A 546 -8.64 10.96 1.81
C ARG A 546 -7.98 11.93 0.84
N GLY A 547 -6.99 11.48 0.08
CA GLY A 547 -6.34 12.29 -0.96
C GLY A 547 -7.32 12.73 -2.05
N VAL A 548 -8.26 11.87 -2.47
CA VAL A 548 -9.33 12.24 -3.43
C VAL A 548 -10.22 13.35 -2.86
N LEU A 549 -10.70 13.19 -1.62
CA LEU A 549 -11.54 14.21 -0.97
C LEU A 549 -10.81 15.54 -0.84
N GLU A 550 -9.54 15.53 -0.45
CA GLU A 550 -8.73 16.75 -0.37
C GLU A 550 -8.57 17.42 -1.74
N ILE A 551 -8.30 16.67 -2.81
CA ILE A 551 -8.18 17.24 -4.16
C ILE A 551 -9.51 17.87 -4.60
N ILE A 552 -10.65 17.24 -4.30
CA ILE A 552 -11.98 17.81 -4.59
C ILE A 552 -12.21 19.09 -3.79
N GLU A 553 -11.77 19.14 -2.54
CA GLU A 553 -11.82 20.35 -1.70
C GLU A 553 -10.99 21.48 -2.30
N ARG A 554 -9.75 21.20 -2.76
CA ARG A 554 -8.89 22.20 -3.40
C ARG A 554 -9.45 22.67 -4.75
N ASP A 555 -9.96 21.77 -5.59
CA ASP A 555 -10.61 22.14 -6.86
C ASP A 555 -11.82 23.06 -6.60
N ALA A 556 -12.66 22.69 -5.62
CA ALA A 556 -13.83 23.49 -5.27
C ALA A 556 -13.44 24.88 -4.75
N LEU A 557 -12.41 24.96 -3.90
CA LEU A 557 -11.87 26.20 -3.37
C LEU A 557 -11.33 27.10 -4.47
N GLU A 558 -10.39 26.59 -5.27
CA GLU A 558 -9.73 27.35 -6.34
C GLU A 558 -10.75 27.88 -7.34
N LEU A 559 -11.68 27.05 -7.79
CA LEU A 559 -12.73 27.48 -8.73
C LEU A 559 -13.70 28.48 -8.12
N TRP A 560 -14.21 28.21 -6.92
CA TRP A 560 -15.17 29.08 -6.27
C TRP A 560 -14.57 30.47 -6.00
N TRP A 561 -13.36 30.50 -5.43
CA TRP A 561 -12.73 31.71 -4.96
C TRP A 561 -12.30 32.61 -6.12
N HIS A 562 -11.53 32.05 -7.07
CA HIS A 562 -11.02 32.81 -8.21
C HIS A 562 -12.14 33.26 -9.16
N LEU A 563 -13.21 32.47 -9.32
CA LEU A 563 -14.33 32.83 -10.19
C LEU A 563 -15.45 33.60 -9.49
N ASP A 564 -15.36 33.82 -8.17
CA ASP A 564 -16.41 34.46 -7.37
C ASP A 564 -17.79 33.82 -7.60
N GLY A 565 -17.83 32.49 -7.52
CA GLY A 565 -19.04 31.71 -7.75
C GLY A 565 -20.09 31.90 -6.66
N PRO A 566 -21.40 31.87 -6.98
CA PRO A 566 -22.47 31.96 -5.99
C PRO A 566 -22.50 30.72 -5.08
N THR A 567 -22.72 30.94 -3.79
CA THR A 567 -22.73 29.89 -2.75
C THR A 567 -24.09 29.77 -2.07
N ILE A 568 -24.32 28.60 -1.47
CA ILE A 568 -25.36 28.35 -0.48
C ILE A 568 -24.72 28.53 0.89
N GLY A 569 -25.34 29.32 1.77
CA GLY A 569 -24.95 29.42 3.17
C GLY A 569 -25.50 28.26 3.99
N ILE A 570 -24.80 27.86 5.05
CA ILE A 570 -25.31 26.89 6.02
C ILE A 570 -25.56 27.62 7.34
N ASP A 571 -26.71 27.37 7.96
CA ASP A 571 -26.98 27.83 9.32
C ASP A 571 -26.12 27.03 10.33
N PRO A 572 -25.15 27.64 11.02
CA PRO A 572 -24.28 26.92 11.96
C PRO A 572 -25.04 26.24 13.09
N ALA A 573 -26.22 26.76 13.48
CA ALA A 573 -27.04 26.16 14.54
C ALA A 573 -27.61 24.80 14.17
N THR A 574 -27.64 24.47 12.88
CA THR A 574 -28.14 23.18 12.38
C THR A 574 -27.06 22.11 12.34
N VAL A 575 -25.78 22.47 12.44
CA VAL A 575 -24.65 21.53 12.42
C VAL A 575 -24.52 20.84 13.80
N PRO A 576 -24.73 19.52 13.90
CA PRO A 576 -24.74 18.83 15.19
C PRO A 576 -23.44 18.99 15.98
N GLY A 577 -23.54 19.55 17.20
CA GLY A 577 -22.41 19.74 18.12
C GLY A 577 -21.54 20.97 17.85
N LEU A 578 -21.75 21.71 16.74
CA LEU A 578 -20.88 22.82 16.38
C LEU A 578 -20.95 24.00 17.36
N LEU A 579 -22.14 24.34 17.87
CA LEU A 579 -22.29 25.43 18.85
C LEU A 579 -21.61 25.09 20.18
N ASP A 580 -21.64 23.82 20.58
CA ASP A 580 -20.95 23.34 21.78
C ASP A 580 -19.42 23.38 21.58
N ASP A 581 -18.95 23.00 20.39
CA ASP A 581 -17.53 23.09 20.02
C ASP A 581 -17.00 24.54 20.09
N LEU A 582 -17.84 25.52 19.74
CA LEU A 582 -17.49 26.96 19.72
C LEU A 582 -17.68 27.66 21.07
N ALA A 583 -18.24 26.97 22.06
CA ALA A 583 -18.59 27.56 23.35
C ALA A 583 -17.39 28.22 24.05
N GLY A 584 -17.64 29.37 24.67
CA GLY A 584 -16.63 30.14 25.41
C GLY A 584 -15.67 30.94 24.52
N SER A 585 -15.95 31.07 23.22
CA SER A 585 -15.29 32.03 22.33
C SER A 585 -16.27 33.08 21.81
N ASP A 586 -15.74 34.25 21.44
CA ASP A 586 -16.47 35.34 20.79
C ASP A 586 -16.32 35.28 19.24
N LEU A 587 -15.92 34.12 18.71
CA LEU A 587 -15.68 33.93 17.30
C LEU A 587 -17.00 33.84 16.54
N GLU A 588 -17.18 34.71 15.54
CA GLU A 588 -18.32 34.65 14.63
C GLU A 588 -18.01 33.66 13.49
N VAL A 589 -18.94 32.76 13.19
CA VAL A 589 -18.76 31.70 12.19
C VAL A 589 -19.76 31.83 11.05
N SER A 590 -19.24 31.85 9.82
CA SER A 590 -20.03 31.75 8.59
C SER A 590 -19.66 30.50 7.81
N LEU A 591 -20.65 29.78 7.30
CA LEU A 591 -20.46 28.55 6.53
C LEU A 591 -21.04 28.69 5.13
N ALA A 592 -20.32 28.22 4.12
CA ALA A 592 -20.74 28.21 2.73
C ALA A 592 -20.42 26.87 2.06
N VAL A 593 -21.33 26.37 1.23
CA VAL A 593 -21.05 25.25 0.33
C VAL A 593 -20.31 25.77 -0.89
N MET A 594 -19.08 25.30 -1.09
CA MET A 594 -18.31 25.56 -2.30
C MET A 594 -18.89 24.74 -3.46
N PRO A 595 -19.21 25.34 -4.62
CA PRO A 595 -19.82 24.61 -5.72
C PRO A 595 -18.89 23.52 -6.27
N SER A 596 -19.26 22.26 -6.04
CA SER A 596 -18.58 21.06 -6.54
C SER A 596 -19.59 20.03 -7.06
N GLU A 597 -19.18 19.29 -8.07
CA GLU A 597 -19.97 18.23 -8.74
C GLU A 597 -19.75 16.87 -8.05
N PHE A 598 -18.60 16.71 -7.40
CA PHE A 598 -18.09 15.41 -6.96
C PHE A 598 -18.51 15.08 -5.53
N ALA A 599 -18.25 15.99 -4.59
CA ALA A 599 -18.57 15.85 -3.18
C ALA A 599 -18.98 17.19 -2.55
N SER A 600 -19.67 17.12 -1.42
CA SER A 600 -19.99 18.31 -0.61
C SER A 600 -18.71 18.89 -0.03
N ALA A 601 -18.30 20.04 -0.55
CA ALA A 601 -17.13 20.80 -0.10
C ALA A 601 -17.61 22.06 0.62
N ILE A 602 -17.15 22.26 1.86
CA ILE A 602 -17.64 23.30 2.75
C ILE A 602 -16.49 24.24 3.13
N ALA A 603 -16.78 25.52 3.07
CA ALA A 603 -15.92 26.61 3.50
C ALA A 603 -16.46 27.20 4.80
N ALA A 604 -15.56 27.43 5.76
CA ALA A 604 -15.87 28.14 6.99
C ALA A 604 -15.02 29.41 7.07
N LEU A 605 -15.64 30.49 7.53
CA LEU A 605 -14.95 31.72 7.91
C LEU A 605 -15.21 31.98 9.39
N VAL A 606 -14.12 32.17 10.13
CA VAL A 606 -14.10 32.66 11.50
C VAL A 606 -13.72 34.14 11.46
N PHE A 607 -14.47 34.96 12.19
CA PHE A 607 -14.15 36.36 12.43
C PHE A 607 -14.03 36.62 13.94
N ASP A 608 -12.92 37.23 14.34
CA ASP A 608 -12.68 37.71 15.70
C ASP A 608 -12.93 39.23 15.75
N PRO A 609 -14.10 39.68 16.26
CA PRO A 609 -14.42 41.10 16.30
C PRO A 609 -13.54 41.90 17.26
N ALA A 610 -12.94 41.24 18.27
CA ALA A 610 -12.08 41.92 19.24
C ALA A 610 -10.72 42.28 18.64
N ARG A 611 -10.21 41.45 17.70
CA ARG A 611 -8.91 41.64 17.05
C ARG A 611 -9.00 42.08 15.59
N GLY A 612 -10.18 42.00 14.97
CA GLY A 612 -10.37 42.28 13.54
C GLY A 612 -9.72 41.22 12.64
N ILE A 613 -9.63 39.96 13.10
CA ILE A 613 -8.96 38.89 12.37
C ILE A 613 -9.99 38.02 11.63
N TYR A 614 -9.74 37.81 10.35
CA TYR A 614 -10.44 36.82 9.52
C TYR A 614 -9.56 35.60 9.28
N ALA A 615 -10.15 34.42 9.36
CA ALA A 615 -9.49 33.16 9.06
C ALA A 615 -10.48 32.17 8.46
N ALA A 616 -10.04 31.41 7.46
CA ALA A 616 -10.86 30.42 6.79
C ALA A 616 -10.25 29.03 6.89
N GLY A 617 -11.15 28.05 6.78
CA GLY A 617 -10.84 26.64 6.71
C GLY A 617 -11.80 25.95 5.76
N PHE A 618 -11.35 24.84 5.17
CA PHE A 618 -12.06 24.15 4.12
C PHE A 618 -12.09 22.65 4.43
N SER A 619 -13.17 21.98 4.01
CA SER A 619 -13.26 20.53 4.13
C SER A 619 -14.18 19.94 3.07
N ALA A 620 -13.77 18.84 2.45
CA ALA A 620 -14.71 17.90 1.81
C ALA A 620 -14.81 16.59 2.62
N ALA A 621 -16.02 16.07 2.76
CA ALA A 621 -16.28 14.78 3.40
C ALA A 621 -17.54 14.12 2.83
N LEU A 622 -17.70 12.82 3.11
CA LEU A 622 -18.91 12.05 2.75
C LEU A 622 -20.17 12.58 3.46
N ASP A 623 -19.99 13.07 4.68
CA ASP A 623 -21.02 13.69 5.50
C ASP A 623 -20.76 15.21 5.57
N PRO A 624 -21.68 16.06 5.09
CA PRO A 624 -21.51 17.50 5.12
C PRO A 624 -21.44 18.06 6.54
N ALA A 625 -22.10 17.46 7.55
CA ALA A 625 -21.96 17.94 8.92
C ALA A 625 -20.53 17.76 9.44
N ARG A 626 -19.88 16.63 9.10
CA ARG A 626 -18.47 16.39 9.40
C ARG A 626 -17.56 17.36 8.66
N ALA A 627 -17.83 17.63 7.37
CA ALA A 627 -17.09 18.63 6.60
C ALA A 627 -17.22 20.03 7.23
N ALA A 628 -18.42 20.44 7.64
CA ALA A 628 -18.64 21.74 8.28
C ALA A 628 -17.85 21.89 9.57
N ARG A 629 -17.94 20.90 10.49
CA ARG A 629 -17.17 20.94 11.74
C ARG A 629 -15.67 20.96 11.50
N LYS A 630 -15.17 20.16 10.55
CA LYS A 630 -13.73 20.17 10.19
C LYS A 630 -13.32 21.52 9.60
N ALA A 631 -14.08 22.07 8.66
CA ALA A 631 -13.79 23.39 8.08
C ALA A 631 -13.70 24.48 9.16
N VAL A 632 -14.59 24.46 10.16
CA VAL A 632 -14.52 25.40 11.30
C VAL A 632 -13.29 25.16 12.16
N LEU A 633 -12.95 23.90 12.46
CA LEU A 633 -11.74 23.57 13.21
C LEU A 633 -10.48 24.09 12.51
N GLU A 634 -10.38 23.89 11.19
CA GLU A 634 -9.29 24.43 10.36
C GLU A 634 -9.30 25.96 10.36
N ALA A 635 -10.47 26.61 10.29
CA ALA A 635 -10.57 28.08 10.35
C ALA A 635 -10.11 28.64 11.71
N VAL A 636 -10.47 28.00 12.82
CA VAL A 636 -9.97 28.35 14.15
C VAL A 636 -8.46 28.13 14.22
N HIS A 637 -7.96 27.04 13.64
CA HIS A 637 -6.53 26.78 13.59
C HIS A 637 -5.77 27.88 12.82
N THR A 638 -6.25 28.23 11.63
CA THR A 638 -5.74 29.36 10.84
C THR A 638 -5.79 30.66 11.65
N TRP A 639 -6.87 30.94 12.39
CA TRP A 639 -6.97 32.11 13.25
C TRP A 639 -5.90 32.15 14.36
N VAL A 640 -5.58 31.01 14.98
CA VAL A 640 -4.47 30.89 15.94
C VAL A 640 -3.14 31.23 15.27
N TYR A 641 -2.96 30.80 14.02
CA TYR A 641 -1.77 31.11 13.24
C TYR A 641 -1.69 32.61 12.90
N THR A 642 -2.78 33.21 12.45
CA THR A 642 -2.87 34.64 12.10
C THR A 642 -2.52 35.54 13.28
N GLN A 643 -2.92 35.17 14.51
CA GLN A 643 -2.49 35.87 15.72
C GLN A 643 -0.97 35.90 15.91
N GLY A 644 -0.25 34.90 15.38
CA GLY A 644 1.22 34.88 15.37
C GLY A 644 1.86 35.91 14.46
N CYS A 645 1.09 36.50 13.54
CA CYS A 645 1.53 37.47 12.53
C CYS A 645 1.15 38.92 12.87
N THR A 646 0.37 39.18 13.93
CA THR A 646 -0.14 40.52 14.27
C THR A 646 0.87 41.41 15.00
N ASP A 647 1.94 40.83 15.53
CA ASP A 647 2.98 41.54 16.28
C ASP A 647 4.36 41.18 15.71
N LYS A 648 5.29 42.15 15.68
CA LYS A 648 6.68 41.94 15.22
C LYS A 648 7.41 40.85 16.00
N GLN A 649 7.13 40.76 17.29
CA GLN A 649 7.64 39.73 18.18
C GLN A 649 6.72 38.51 18.21
N GLY A 650 5.69 38.44 17.35
CA GLY A 650 4.80 37.30 17.21
C GLY A 650 5.56 35.99 16.96
N TRP A 651 4.96 34.87 17.35
CA TRP A 651 5.68 33.60 17.37
C TRP A 651 6.12 33.12 15.98
N VAL A 652 5.41 33.52 14.91
CA VAL A 652 5.78 33.23 13.51
C VAL A 652 7.10 33.92 13.15
N PHE A 653 7.23 35.22 13.42
CA PHE A 653 8.47 35.96 13.14
C PHE A 653 9.64 35.49 14.01
N ARG A 654 9.39 35.16 15.29
CA ARG A 654 10.42 34.55 16.15
C ARG A 654 10.88 33.20 15.61
N ALA A 655 9.98 32.38 15.07
CA ALA A 655 10.34 31.11 14.46
C ALA A 655 11.23 31.29 13.22
N VAL A 656 10.99 32.34 12.42
CA VAL A 656 11.88 32.73 11.30
C VAL A 656 13.26 33.17 11.82
N GLU A 657 13.31 34.04 12.84
CA GLU A 657 14.57 34.50 13.44
C GLU A 657 15.40 33.35 14.05
N GLN A 658 14.74 32.35 14.62
CA GLN A 658 15.36 31.15 15.19
C GLN A 658 15.75 30.10 14.12
N GLY A 659 15.45 30.35 12.84
CA GLY A 659 15.74 29.43 11.75
C GLY A 659 14.88 28.16 11.75
N LEU A 660 13.74 28.18 12.45
CA LEU A 660 12.74 27.10 12.40
C LEU A 660 11.90 27.19 11.12
N MET A 661 11.72 28.40 10.58
CA MET A 661 11.11 28.67 9.28
C MET A 661 12.10 29.42 8.38
N ALA A 662 12.01 29.20 7.07
CA ALA A 662 12.90 29.86 6.13
C ALA A 662 12.56 31.35 5.98
N LYS A 663 13.60 32.20 5.96
CA LYS A 663 13.44 33.63 5.71
C LYS A 663 12.89 33.86 4.29
N GLY A 664 11.88 34.72 4.17
CA GLY A 664 11.28 35.11 2.89
C GLY A 664 10.04 34.29 2.49
N LEU A 665 9.61 33.29 3.27
CA LEU A 665 8.30 32.64 3.08
C LEU A 665 7.14 33.55 3.48
N TYR A 666 7.37 34.39 4.49
CA TYR A 666 6.43 35.39 4.98
C TYR A 666 6.80 36.78 4.46
N LEU A 667 5.80 37.64 4.30
CA LEU A 667 6.01 39.06 4.09
C LEU A 667 6.67 39.66 5.33
N ASP A 668 7.57 40.62 5.14
CA ASP A 668 8.14 41.38 6.25
C ASP A 668 7.03 42.00 7.09
N PHE A 669 7.18 41.98 8.43
CA PHE A 669 6.20 42.54 9.33
C PHE A 669 5.96 44.04 9.06
N ARG A 670 4.68 44.46 9.10
CA ARG A 670 4.26 45.84 8.85
C ARG A 670 3.34 46.34 9.96
N ASP A 671 3.81 47.34 10.71
CA ASP A 671 3.05 47.99 11.79
C ASP A 671 1.77 48.69 11.29
N ASP A 672 1.76 49.11 10.03
CA ASP A 672 0.63 49.81 9.40
C ASP A 672 -0.35 48.87 8.67
N ALA A 673 -0.12 47.55 8.78
CA ALA A 673 -0.90 46.50 8.13
C ALA A 673 -1.04 46.64 6.60
N SER A 674 -0.15 47.39 5.93
CA SER A 674 -0.19 47.60 4.47
C SER A 674 0.33 46.38 3.68
N TYR A 675 -0.19 45.20 4.00
CA TYR A 675 0.21 43.93 3.39
C TYR A 675 -0.27 43.80 1.95
N LEU A 676 -1.36 44.46 1.54
CA LEU A 676 -1.81 44.48 0.14
C LEU A 676 -0.75 45.12 -0.78
N ASP A 677 -0.08 46.18 -0.33
CA ASP A 677 0.98 46.82 -1.11
C ASP A 677 2.24 45.92 -1.15
N ALA A 678 2.53 45.22 -0.05
CA ALA A 678 3.67 44.32 0.04
C ALA A 678 3.51 43.04 -0.79
N ALA A 679 2.28 42.53 -0.94
CA ALA A 679 1.96 41.36 -1.75
C ALA A 679 2.27 41.54 -3.23
N GLY A 680 2.29 42.79 -3.71
CA GLY A 680 2.40 43.13 -5.13
C GLY A 680 1.03 43.21 -5.82
N PRO A 681 0.93 43.93 -6.96
CA PRO A 681 -0.33 44.15 -7.69
C PRO A 681 -1.05 42.87 -8.09
N GLU A 682 -0.32 41.77 -8.29
CA GLU A 682 -0.86 40.47 -8.66
C GLU A 682 -0.61 39.40 -7.58
N CYS A 683 -0.33 39.83 -6.35
CA CYS A 683 0.06 38.98 -5.22
C CYS A 683 1.32 38.13 -5.49
N GLU A 684 2.19 38.59 -6.39
CA GLU A 684 3.38 37.86 -6.86
C GLU A 684 4.47 37.67 -5.79
N HIS A 685 4.41 38.40 -4.67
CA HIS A 685 5.32 38.22 -3.54
C HIS A 685 4.81 37.21 -2.50
N ILE A 686 3.57 36.71 -2.63
CA ILE A 686 3.02 35.69 -1.74
C ILE A 686 3.38 34.29 -2.25
N ILE A 687 4.56 33.82 -1.86
CA ILE A 687 5.19 32.58 -2.34
C ILE A 687 4.99 31.36 -1.45
N ASP A 688 4.30 31.54 -0.31
CA ASP A 688 3.93 30.49 0.65
C ASP A 688 2.47 30.67 1.09
N LEU A 689 1.75 29.57 1.37
CA LEU A 689 0.36 29.62 1.80
C LEU A 689 0.21 30.35 3.15
N GLY A 690 1.18 30.21 4.05
CA GLY A 690 1.15 30.89 5.34
C GLY A 690 1.19 32.42 5.24
N ALA A 691 1.62 32.98 4.10
CA ALA A 691 1.56 34.43 3.85
C ALA A 691 0.17 34.93 3.43
N HIS A 692 -0.78 34.05 3.04
CA HIS A 692 -2.16 34.46 2.73
C HIS A 692 -2.82 35.15 3.91
N VAL A 693 -2.63 34.64 5.14
CA VAL A 693 -3.23 35.23 6.35
C VAL A 693 -2.68 36.62 6.68
N GLN A 694 -1.44 36.93 6.28
CA GLN A 694 -0.86 38.28 6.48
C GLN A 694 -1.57 39.31 5.60
N LEU A 695 -1.95 38.93 4.38
CA LEU A 695 -2.70 39.82 3.49
C LEU A 695 -4.04 40.24 4.12
N TRP A 696 -4.70 39.33 4.85
CA TRP A 696 -5.97 39.58 5.54
C TRP A 696 -5.86 40.40 6.83
N LEU A 697 -4.66 40.76 7.26
CA LEU A 697 -4.48 41.81 8.26
C LEU A 697 -4.71 43.21 7.67
N ASP A 698 -4.70 43.35 6.34
CA ASP A 698 -5.00 44.62 5.66
C ASP A 698 -6.53 44.81 5.52
N PRO A 699 -7.12 45.85 6.18
CA PRO A 699 -8.57 46.07 6.14
C PRO A 699 -9.13 46.33 4.75
N ARG A 700 -8.30 46.75 3.78
CA ARG A 700 -8.74 47.04 2.41
C ARG A 700 -9.34 45.82 1.73
N ILE A 701 -8.96 44.61 2.13
CA ILE A 701 -9.44 43.37 1.51
C ILE A 701 -10.60 42.69 2.24
N HIS A 702 -11.00 43.18 3.43
CA HIS A 702 -12.05 42.53 4.24
C HIS A 702 -13.42 42.46 3.55
N HIS A 703 -13.67 43.31 2.54
CA HIS A 703 -14.87 43.23 1.70
C HIS A 703 -15.01 41.87 0.99
N GLU A 704 -13.92 41.14 0.79
CA GLU A 704 -13.92 39.81 0.17
C GLU A 704 -14.58 38.74 1.06
N ALA A 705 -14.72 38.99 2.38
CA ALA A 705 -15.44 38.14 3.32
C ALA A 705 -16.91 37.94 2.95
N ARG A 706 -17.47 38.79 2.06
CA ARG A 706 -18.81 38.65 1.50
C ARG A 706 -19.07 37.27 0.89
N ARG A 707 -18.03 36.60 0.37
CA ARG A 707 -18.16 35.26 -0.26
C ARG A 707 -18.70 34.22 0.72
N PHE A 708 -18.43 34.41 2.01
CA PHE A 708 -18.93 33.58 3.09
C PHE A 708 -20.19 34.19 3.73
N THR A 709 -20.16 35.49 4.00
CA THR A 709 -21.17 36.19 4.83
C THR A 709 -22.43 36.64 4.07
N ALA A 710 -22.36 36.69 2.74
CA ALA A 710 -23.48 37.07 1.87
C ALA A 710 -23.72 36.01 0.77
N PRO A 711 -24.11 34.77 1.14
CA PRO A 711 -24.30 33.68 0.19
C PRO A 711 -25.46 33.97 -0.77
N ALA A 712 -25.15 34.08 -2.05
CA ALA A 712 -26.08 34.52 -3.09
C ALA A 712 -27.29 33.57 -3.29
N GLN A 713 -27.19 32.31 -2.85
CA GLN A 713 -28.25 31.30 -2.99
C GLN A 713 -29.05 31.07 -1.69
N GLY A 714 -28.89 31.97 -0.71
CA GLY A 714 -29.56 31.91 0.58
C GLY A 714 -28.92 30.95 1.57
N ILE A 715 -29.48 30.89 2.78
CA ILE A 715 -29.02 30.05 3.89
C ILE A 715 -29.95 28.82 4.02
N ARG A 716 -29.37 27.64 4.26
CA ARG A 716 -30.09 26.36 4.41
C ARG A 716 -29.62 25.60 5.67
N PRO A 717 -30.46 24.72 6.23
CA PRO A 717 -30.00 23.76 7.24
C PRO A 717 -29.00 22.76 6.65
N ILE A 718 -28.12 22.21 7.48
CA ILE A 718 -27.11 21.22 7.04
C ILE A 718 -27.74 19.96 6.44
N ASP A 719 -28.94 19.58 6.90
CA ASP A 719 -29.67 18.39 6.43
C ASP A 719 -30.13 18.51 4.97
N ASP A 720 -30.20 19.73 4.42
CA ASP A 720 -30.49 19.97 3.00
C ASP A 720 -29.28 19.73 2.09
N ILE A 721 -28.08 19.59 2.68
CA ILE A 721 -26.84 19.33 1.94
C ILE A 721 -26.70 17.81 1.77
N PRO A 722 -26.55 17.30 0.53
CA PRO A 722 -26.54 15.86 0.32
C PRO A 722 -25.27 15.21 0.89
N THR A 723 -25.46 14.02 1.47
CA THR A 723 -24.37 13.08 1.73
C THR A 723 -23.95 12.40 0.44
N THR A 724 -22.76 11.81 0.44
CA THR A 724 -22.26 11.01 -0.69
C THR A 724 -21.43 9.83 -0.18
N SER A 725 -21.02 8.95 -1.09
CA SER A 725 -20.17 7.80 -0.82
C SER A 725 -18.94 7.80 -1.73
N MET A 726 -17.85 7.15 -1.30
CA MET A 726 -16.65 7.04 -2.14
C MET A 726 -16.92 6.38 -3.51
N PRO A 727 -17.73 5.30 -3.63
CA PRO A 727 -18.07 4.74 -4.94
C PRO A 727 -18.76 5.74 -5.87
N GLU A 728 -19.67 6.58 -5.35
CA GLU A 728 -20.32 7.62 -6.15
C GLU A 728 -19.33 8.70 -6.58
N ILE A 729 -18.41 9.11 -5.69
CA ILE A 729 -17.36 10.08 -6.02
C ILE A 729 -16.49 9.54 -7.15
N HIS A 730 -15.97 8.31 -7.01
CA HIS A 730 -15.15 7.67 -8.03
C HIS A 730 -15.89 7.52 -9.37
N GLN A 731 -17.19 7.17 -9.32
CA GLN A 731 -18.01 7.08 -10.52
C GLN A 731 -18.20 8.46 -11.18
N LYS A 732 -18.52 9.51 -10.42
CA LYS A 732 -18.68 10.88 -10.96
C LYS A 732 -17.40 11.42 -11.57
N LEU A 733 -16.25 11.16 -10.93
CA LEU A 733 -14.94 11.50 -11.49
C LEU A 733 -14.72 10.80 -12.83
N ALA A 734 -14.96 9.49 -12.89
CA ALA A 734 -14.83 8.72 -14.13
C ALA A 734 -15.80 9.19 -15.23
N ASP A 735 -17.06 9.46 -14.89
CA ASP A 735 -18.09 9.97 -15.82
C ASP A 735 -17.73 11.35 -16.38
N ALA A 736 -17.03 12.18 -15.58
CA ALA A 736 -16.50 13.47 -15.99
C ALA A 736 -15.16 13.37 -16.74
N GLY A 737 -14.62 12.16 -16.93
CA GLY A 737 -13.36 11.91 -17.65
C GLY A 737 -12.10 12.09 -16.79
N HIS A 738 -12.24 12.23 -15.48
CA HIS A 738 -11.12 12.35 -14.56
C HIS A 738 -10.56 10.98 -14.17
N GLN A 739 -9.25 10.81 -14.25
CA GLN A 739 -8.54 9.61 -13.84
C GLN A 739 -7.94 9.81 -12.45
N VAL A 740 -8.07 8.81 -11.59
CA VAL A 740 -7.44 8.78 -10.26
C VAL A 740 -6.16 7.94 -10.33
N LEU A 741 -5.03 8.59 -10.09
CA LEU A 741 -3.70 7.99 -10.09
C LEU A 741 -3.13 8.01 -8.68
N THR A 742 -2.35 7.00 -8.33
CA THR A 742 -1.78 6.86 -6.99
C THR A 742 -0.33 6.42 -6.97
N ARG A 743 0.38 6.80 -5.91
CA ARG A 743 1.71 6.28 -5.57
C ARG A 743 1.78 6.08 -4.07
N ASP A 744 2.11 4.86 -3.64
CA ASP A 744 2.49 4.58 -2.25
C ASP A 744 3.88 5.17 -2.00
N LEU A 745 3.96 6.15 -1.10
CA LEU A 745 5.19 6.82 -0.65
C LEU A 745 5.67 6.31 0.70
N THR A 746 4.99 5.34 1.30
CA THR A 746 5.29 4.84 2.64
C THR A 746 6.70 4.27 2.69
N THR A 747 7.55 4.86 3.52
CA THR A 747 8.90 4.38 3.80
C THR A 747 8.87 3.07 4.60
N ASP A 748 9.93 2.27 4.51
CA ASP A 748 9.96 0.92 5.08
C ASP A 748 9.79 0.87 6.61
N ASP A 749 10.25 1.90 7.31
CA ASP A 749 10.08 2.10 8.74
C ASP A 749 8.62 2.39 9.11
N VAL A 750 7.94 3.29 8.40
CA VAL A 750 6.52 3.60 8.61
C VAL A 750 5.61 2.42 8.21
N ARG A 751 6.00 1.65 7.20
CA ARG A 751 5.28 0.45 6.71
C ARG A 751 5.16 -0.66 7.77
N ARG A 752 5.94 -0.56 8.87
CA ARG A 752 5.81 -1.42 10.06
C ARG A 752 4.52 -1.18 10.85
N THR A 753 3.80 -0.10 10.59
CA THR A 753 2.50 0.23 11.21
C THR A 753 1.34 0.03 10.23
N SER A 754 0.11 0.30 10.70
CA SER A 754 -1.10 0.33 9.85
C SER A 754 -1.13 1.52 8.89
N LEU A 755 -0.30 2.53 9.12
CA LEU A 755 -0.33 3.77 8.36
C LEU A 755 0.30 3.58 6.98
N ARG A 756 -0.33 4.15 5.97
CA ARG A 756 0.19 4.29 4.62
C ARG A 756 0.13 5.75 4.22
N VAL A 757 1.19 6.23 3.58
CA VAL A 757 1.25 7.55 2.98
C VAL A 757 1.13 7.37 1.48
N VAL A 758 0.03 7.85 0.92
CA VAL A 758 -0.26 7.72 -0.51
C VAL A 758 -0.34 9.12 -1.09
N ARG A 759 0.34 9.33 -2.21
CA ARG A 759 0.01 10.43 -3.10
C ARG A 759 -1.11 9.98 -4.02
N THR A 760 -2.18 10.76 -4.04
CA THR A 760 -3.26 10.70 -5.02
C THR A 760 -3.13 11.89 -5.97
N PHE A 761 -3.50 11.68 -7.22
CA PHE A 761 -3.66 12.71 -8.22
C PHE A 761 -4.96 12.45 -8.99
N VAL A 762 -5.70 13.51 -9.31
CA VAL A 762 -6.91 13.43 -10.13
C VAL A 762 -6.74 14.35 -11.32
N THR A 763 -6.76 13.80 -12.53
CA THR A 763 -6.46 14.55 -13.76
C THR A 763 -7.41 15.73 -13.93
N GLY A 764 -6.91 16.87 -14.40
CA GLY A 764 -7.74 18.03 -14.74
C GLY A 764 -8.41 18.76 -13.57
N LEU A 765 -8.21 18.36 -12.31
CA LEU A 765 -8.64 19.11 -11.13
C LEU A 765 -7.54 20.08 -10.64
N VAL A 766 -7.94 21.24 -10.13
CA VAL A 766 -7.00 22.30 -9.76
C VAL A 766 -6.45 22.08 -8.34
N PRO A 767 -5.13 21.90 -8.15
CA PRO A 767 -4.53 21.90 -6.82
C PRO A 767 -4.33 23.33 -6.33
N ASN A 768 -4.34 23.52 -5.01
CA ASN A 768 -4.07 24.83 -4.42
C ASN A 768 -2.57 25.12 -4.36
N ALA A 769 -2.24 26.41 -4.46
CA ALA A 769 -0.88 26.91 -4.37
C ALA A 769 -0.86 28.33 -3.77
N PRO A 770 0.30 28.84 -3.32
CA PRO A 770 0.45 30.24 -2.94
C PRO A 770 0.02 31.18 -4.08
N ALA A 771 -0.41 32.39 -3.75
CA ALA A 771 -1.06 33.28 -4.73
C ALA A 771 -0.14 33.66 -5.91
N ALA A 772 1.18 33.72 -5.66
CA ALA A 772 2.16 33.92 -6.71
C ALA A 772 2.17 32.79 -7.76
N PHE A 773 1.74 31.59 -7.38
CA PHE A 773 1.91 30.33 -8.12
C PHE A 773 0.61 29.53 -8.27
N SER A 774 -0.57 30.15 -8.24
CA SER A 774 -1.83 29.48 -8.59
C SER A 774 -1.79 28.96 -10.03
N TYR A 775 -2.30 27.75 -10.28
CA TYR A 775 -2.31 27.11 -11.60
C TYR A 775 -3.45 27.63 -12.49
N LEU A 776 -3.44 28.94 -12.79
CA LEU A 776 -4.51 29.64 -13.51
C LEU A 776 -4.57 29.31 -15.01
N GLY A 777 -3.64 28.50 -15.51
CA GLY A 777 -3.60 28.03 -16.90
C GLY A 777 -4.44 26.78 -17.16
N MET A 778 -4.99 26.15 -16.12
CA MET A 778 -5.76 24.93 -16.25
C MET A 778 -7.08 25.14 -17.01
N GLY A 779 -7.39 24.24 -17.95
CA GLY A 779 -8.65 24.25 -18.71
C GLY A 779 -9.91 24.13 -17.85
N ARG A 780 -9.75 23.69 -16.60
CA ARG A 780 -10.81 23.60 -15.60
C ARG A 780 -11.47 24.95 -15.27
N PHE A 781 -10.72 26.05 -15.30
CA PHE A 781 -11.25 27.40 -15.05
C PHE A 781 -12.24 27.88 -16.12
N PRO A 782 -11.89 27.95 -17.43
CA PRO A 782 -12.85 28.31 -18.47
C PRO A 782 -14.05 27.36 -18.49
N ASP A 783 -13.82 26.07 -18.29
CA ASP A 783 -14.87 25.06 -18.24
C ASP A 783 -15.89 25.36 -17.14
N ALA A 784 -15.44 25.56 -15.91
CA ALA A 784 -16.32 25.89 -14.80
C ALA A 784 -16.99 27.25 -15.00
N ALA A 785 -16.25 28.27 -15.41
CA ALA A 785 -16.75 29.63 -15.59
C ALA A 785 -17.90 29.70 -16.62
N LEU A 786 -17.72 29.03 -17.78
CA LEU A 786 -18.68 29.05 -18.88
C LEU A 786 -19.83 28.05 -18.66
N LYS A 787 -19.55 26.79 -18.27
CA LYS A 787 -20.60 25.78 -18.06
C LYS A 787 -21.54 26.16 -16.92
N ARG A 788 -21.00 26.76 -15.84
CA ARG A 788 -21.79 27.24 -14.68
C ARG A 788 -22.37 28.65 -14.89
N LYS A 789 -22.05 29.30 -16.02
CA LYS A 789 -22.51 30.65 -16.39
C LYS A 789 -22.12 31.73 -15.38
N TRP A 790 -20.95 31.59 -14.77
CA TRP A 790 -20.37 32.60 -13.87
C TRP A 790 -19.63 33.70 -14.65
N ARG A 791 -19.27 33.40 -15.90
CA ARG A 791 -18.73 34.34 -16.88
C ARG A 791 -19.42 34.11 -18.23
N ASN A 792 -19.49 35.15 -19.06
CA ASN A 792 -20.03 35.07 -20.42
C ASN A 792 -18.97 34.76 -21.48
N SER A 793 -17.70 34.99 -21.15
CA SER A 793 -16.52 34.77 -21.99
C SER A 793 -15.32 34.47 -21.11
N TRP A 794 -14.27 33.91 -21.69
CA TRP A 794 -13.00 33.66 -21.02
C TRP A 794 -11.86 34.13 -21.91
N ALA A 795 -11.09 35.12 -21.46
CA ALA A 795 -9.92 35.60 -22.19
C ALA A 795 -8.61 34.97 -21.70
N GLY A 796 -8.63 34.29 -20.54
CA GLY A 796 -7.45 33.70 -19.91
C GLY A 796 -6.51 34.75 -19.34
N THR A 797 -7.03 35.91 -18.95
CA THR A 797 -6.28 37.07 -18.46
C THR A 797 -6.44 37.24 -16.95
N PRO A 798 -5.58 38.03 -16.28
CA PRO A 798 -5.75 38.37 -14.87
C PRO A 798 -7.13 38.93 -14.52
N ALA A 799 -7.83 39.58 -15.46
CA ALA A 799 -9.16 40.15 -15.24
C ALA A 799 -10.28 39.11 -15.13
N ASP A 800 -10.05 37.86 -15.57
CA ASP A 800 -11.06 36.81 -15.53
C ASP A 800 -11.20 36.19 -14.13
N VAL A 801 -10.19 36.37 -13.27
CA VAL A 801 -10.06 35.75 -11.94
C VAL A 801 -9.75 36.76 -10.85
N SER A 802 -10.13 36.47 -9.60
CA SER A 802 -9.59 37.20 -8.44
C SER A 802 -8.17 36.72 -8.17
N LEU A 803 -7.20 37.61 -7.89
CA LEU A 803 -5.84 37.20 -7.52
C LEU A 803 -5.58 37.28 -6.01
N ILE A 804 -6.49 37.90 -5.26
CA ILE A 804 -6.43 37.94 -3.80
C ILE A 804 -6.72 36.53 -3.28
N PRO A 805 -5.87 35.90 -2.47
CA PRO A 805 -6.14 34.59 -1.89
C PRO A 805 -7.18 34.60 -0.75
N PRO A 806 -7.82 33.45 -0.45
CA PRO A 806 -8.66 33.31 0.75
C PRO A 806 -7.81 33.36 2.04
N PRO A 807 -8.40 33.69 3.22
CA PRO A 807 -7.67 33.83 4.48
C PRO A 807 -7.31 32.46 5.10
N HIS A 808 -6.61 31.61 4.37
CA HIS A 808 -6.25 30.25 4.79
C HIS A 808 -4.73 30.02 4.74
N MET A 809 -4.28 28.83 5.14
CA MET A 809 -2.88 28.43 5.12
C MET A 809 -2.74 26.97 4.72
#